data_AF-A0A6L6ZP15-F1
#
_entry.id   AF-A0A6L6ZP15-F1
#
_cell.length_a   1.000
_cell.length_b   1.000
_cell.length_c   1.000
_cell.angle_alpha   90.00
_cell.angle_beta   90.00
_cell.angle_gamma   90.00
#
_symmetry.space_group_name_H-M   'P 1'
#
loop_
_entity.id
_entity.type
_entity.pdbx_description
1 polymer ?
#
loop_
_entity_poly.entity_id
_entity_poly.type
_entity_poly.pdbx_seq_one_letter_code
_entity_poly.pdbx_strand_id
1 'polypeptide(L)'
;MNIKKLNKLKKDPKLFFYDMVKKKTLNIKNRKRLENYYNIVIFTNGIKDNSCYKYPVEKNIAKKNNINIIFVNLSDAQDLRRMPQLIKHDYTLFLWQDDHIASDFLYRVDRILKNNNELNTILIPDSRVSEKNFLKGNPDAVSSYYQRKKYEKLLSKQIIASSIYGMVFPSRLIRKVFNYQREIVQNKINFVFNGFLFLLEIITQNESKYTLLFDKNLTYMHERSSLSPFKGQSWYEQDIFCDDFTFLVRKVEQILDRDISQDVKTAARRSFFQLLLQYIKSGLTNHSLLDIINKEDESNFKDTFVFALRLVGDDCISSFDVGCAESIKIGCLKILGVDRQSKYIDLLQLDKSKNDILFRYYSSYNTPIEVSIGHQELIPIYFKNICHKLFSDVFFYEQRIWVQIGREDYDKQIKIKLLDKFKTIRDFNRKEISTLTYKLIQQQYDNRYPCFHVINSYAGCWLLMDRDNQADDNAEHLYRYIAKHRPDILMFFVLLRDSHDWDRLEKDGFNLLAFGSKEHEYALESCDKIISSHAAQFVTDYFKDKRMLWKKFIFLQHGIIHNDQSALFKPDWKKIDLFLTSGIDEYVSITEENSSYKFTEKEVLLTGLPRHDALLTKNIEEENLILVMPTWRPSLLGKVLSGTRRELINNFQDSEYARAWRELLSSNELYTLIQKEKYKIVFFPHANMQPYISEFNLPEYINIESHHGSNIQDLFKRAKIMITDYSSVAFEMAYLRKSVCYYQFDEQEFFTKGHYNKGYFDYRQSGFGPVFNTIDGVLSFLHDTIRGVYPNAELYKRRAFDFFPYRDGKCCERVLEAIIQLEQPRKKQPDISILKWADNAYKTGDYIHACYRYDLIKHNKNLLSGKSNSLFNYINSLIYLGKFDIASDLLNGSRGVYKQGYLITRMNMALSLVTLSPFKSEGHVDNRLLEQIQLYFNHEYIDTSSYVANDSLITNITQQLRSLEKSGKYNDILLIYKQLSNSEASNIINKSIYIRALYHLKKWQLLLDNINGNDIFTGRTGVDIYIAAYFFAIRSSKNKVSSLSDYIDSILDDKFDERYVNEVFSYLLYHDEYDVISLFYKKWNSKISQTLTIRYFKYLLKIEAYEEASNIVDGINIIGLDNNILLLITEFLIIYEKYNLAMKYIKCLRLRLLSTKSSELSTSVKYLMSLIP
;
A
#
# COMPACT_ATOMS: atom_id res chain seq x y z
N MET A 1 -49.36 6.64 -24.12
CA MET A 1 -48.50 5.44 -23.89
C MET A 1 -49.43 4.24 -23.65
N ASN A 2 -49.26 3.09 -24.31
CA ASN A 2 -50.19 1.94 -24.22
C ASN A 2 -50.39 1.47 -22.75
N ILE A 3 -51.62 1.16 -22.32
CA ILE A 3 -51.96 0.78 -20.93
C ILE A 3 -51.08 -0.37 -20.40
N LYS A 4 -50.75 -1.36 -21.24
CA LYS A 4 -49.80 -2.44 -20.86
C LYS A 4 -48.39 -1.91 -20.56
N LYS A 5 -47.94 -0.86 -21.25
CA LYS A 5 -46.64 -0.21 -21.02
C LYS A 5 -46.64 0.66 -19.76
N LEU A 6 -47.75 1.32 -19.45
CA LEU A 6 -47.94 2.07 -18.20
C LEU A 6 -47.99 1.12 -16.99
N ASN A 7 -48.69 -0.01 -17.13
CA ASN A 7 -48.71 -1.05 -16.09
C ASN A 7 -47.35 -1.72 -15.92
N LYS A 8 -46.60 -1.94 -17.01
CA LYS A 8 -45.23 -2.45 -16.94
C LYS A 8 -44.26 -1.43 -16.33
N LEU A 9 -44.38 -0.14 -16.66
CA LEU A 9 -43.60 0.94 -16.04
C LEU A 9 -43.91 1.06 -14.53
N LYS A 10 -45.16 0.87 -14.11
CA LYS A 10 -45.54 0.89 -12.68
C LYS A 10 -45.11 -0.37 -11.92
N LYS A 11 -45.28 -1.57 -12.49
CA LYS A 11 -44.96 -2.84 -11.83
C LYS A 11 -43.46 -3.15 -11.83
N ASP A 12 -42.78 -2.87 -12.93
CA ASP A 12 -41.36 -3.14 -13.10
C ASP A 12 -40.71 -2.06 -13.99
N PRO A 13 -40.42 -0.88 -13.40
CA PRO A 13 -39.83 0.23 -14.13
C PRO A 13 -38.52 -0.17 -14.80
N LYS A 14 -37.71 -1.01 -14.15
CA LYS A 14 -36.42 -1.50 -14.69
C LYS A 14 -36.64 -2.35 -15.93
N LEU A 15 -37.54 -3.33 -15.91
CA LEU A 15 -37.85 -4.15 -17.08
C LEU A 15 -38.52 -3.33 -18.19
N PHE A 16 -39.29 -2.29 -17.85
CA PHE A 16 -39.83 -1.35 -18.82
C PHE A 16 -38.71 -0.53 -19.50
N PHE A 17 -37.80 0.05 -18.74
CA PHE A 17 -36.65 0.80 -19.28
C PHE A 17 -35.71 -0.14 -20.05
N TYR A 18 -35.48 -1.36 -19.57
CA TYR A 18 -34.73 -2.40 -20.26
C TYR A 18 -35.40 -2.78 -21.59
N ASP A 19 -36.71 -3.09 -21.61
CA ASP A 19 -37.45 -3.38 -22.85
C ASP A 19 -37.50 -2.18 -23.79
N MET A 20 -37.52 -0.96 -23.27
CA MET A 20 -37.53 0.26 -24.06
C MET A 20 -36.15 0.53 -24.68
N VAL A 21 -35.05 0.31 -23.93
CA VAL A 21 -33.68 0.34 -24.43
C VAL A 21 -33.48 -0.80 -25.45
N LYS A 22 -33.96 -2.00 -25.15
CA LYS A 22 -33.98 -3.17 -26.05
C LYS A 22 -34.79 -2.93 -27.32
N LYS A 23 -35.92 -2.23 -27.23
CA LYS A 23 -36.72 -1.81 -28.41
C LYS A 23 -36.10 -0.66 -29.19
N LYS A 24 -35.33 0.22 -28.54
CA LYS A 24 -34.49 1.24 -29.22
C LYS A 24 -33.31 0.59 -29.95
N THR A 25 -32.72 -0.48 -29.43
CA THR A 25 -31.68 -1.26 -30.11
C THR A 25 -32.24 -2.18 -31.21
N LEU A 26 -33.50 -2.62 -31.12
CA LEU A 26 -34.16 -3.49 -32.12
C LEU A 26 -34.69 -2.76 -33.37
N ASN A 27 -34.79 -1.43 -33.39
CA ASN A 27 -35.30 -0.68 -34.54
C ASN A 27 -34.17 -0.16 -35.43
N ILE A 28 -33.56 -1.03 -36.23
CA ILE A 28 -32.79 -0.59 -37.41
C ILE A 28 -33.81 -0.19 -38.49
N LYS A 29 -34.35 1.02 -38.38
CA LYS A 29 -35.05 1.73 -39.47
C LYS A 29 -34.20 2.84 -40.08
N ASN A 30 -32.86 2.72 -40.02
CA ASN A 30 -31.98 3.70 -40.67
C ASN A 30 -31.77 3.35 -42.14
N ARG A 31 -32.64 3.92 -43.00
CA ARG A 31 -32.47 4.11 -44.45
C ARG A 31 -31.39 5.16 -44.79
N LYS A 32 -30.34 5.31 -43.98
CA LYS A 32 -29.27 6.30 -44.22
C LYS A 32 -28.07 5.59 -44.86
N ARG A 33 -27.67 6.04 -46.04
CA ARG A 33 -26.53 5.53 -46.82
C ARG A 33 -25.22 5.94 -46.12
N LEU A 34 -24.30 4.99 -45.95
CA LEU A 34 -22.92 5.27 -45.55
C LEU A 34 -22.14 5.68 -46.80
N GLU A 35 -21.29 6.69 -46.70
CA GLU A 35 -20.47 7.15 -47.82
C GLU A 35 -19.14 6.42 -47.87
N ASN A 36 -18.56 6.06 -46.71
CA ASN A 36 -17.34 5.24 -46.63
C ASN A 36 -17.64 3.74 -46.44
N TYR A 37 -16.58 2.94 -46.57
CA TYR A 37 -16.58 1.49 -46.36
C TYR A 37 -15.84 1.12 -45.06
N TYR A 38 -16.39 0.16 -44.30
CA TYR A 38 -15.90 -0.18 -42.96
C TYR A 38 -15.67 -1.69 -42.79
N ASN A 39 -14.54 -2.07 -42.21
CA ASN A 39 -14.33 -3.39 -41.63
C ASN A 39 -14.72 -3.35 -40.15
N ILE A 40 -15.39 -4.40 -39.67
CA ILE A 40 -15.67 -4.61 -38.24
C ILE A 40 -15.00 -5.92 -37.85
N VAL A 41 -13.96 -5.85 -37.03
CA VAL A 41 -13.22 -7.01 -36.53
C VAL A 41 -13.69 -7.32 -35.11
N ILE A 42 -14.18 -8.54 -34.88
CA ILE A 42 -14.73 -8.99 -33.61
C ILE A 42 -13.82 -10.08 -33.03
N PHE A 43 -13.26 -9.83 -31.84
CA PHE A 43 -12.37 -10.75 -31.14
C PHE A 43 -13.10 -11.64 -30.11
N THR A 44 -12.64 -12.89 -29.97
CA THR A 44 -13.17 -13.90 -29.03
C THR A 44 -12.03 -14.71 -28.37
N ASN A 45 -12.30 -15.34 -27.22
CA ASN A 45 -11.34 -16.20 -26.47
C ASN A 45 -11.67 -17.71 -26.49
N GLY A 46 -12.32 -18.20 -27.55
CA GLY A 46 -12.36 -19.66 -27.81
C GLY A 46 -13.68 -20.41 -27.58
N ILE A 47 -14.83 -19.74 -27.45
CA ILE A 47 -16.12 -20.48 -27.50
C ILE A 47 -16.52 -20.66 -28.98
N LYS A 48 -16.20 -21.83 -29.54
CA LYS A 48 -16.67 -22.33 -30.87
C LYS A 48 -18.15 -22.71 -30.88
N ASP A 49 -18.93 -22.28 -29.89
CA ASP A 49 -20.33 -22.61 -29.86
C ASP A 49 -21.07 -21.65 -30.78
N ASN A 50 -21.35 -22.10 -32.01
CA ASN A 50 -22.18 -21.39 -32.98
C ASN A 50 -23.59 -21.05 -32.42
N SER A 51 -23.95 -21.54 -31.22
CA SER A 51 -25.16 -21.19 -30.48
C SER A 51 -25.03 -19.95 -29.58
N CYS A 52 -23.82 -19.44 -29.31
CA CYS A 52 -23.56 -18.23 -28.52
C CYS A 52 -23.64 -16.92 -29.32
N TYR A 53 -23.82 -16.98 -30.64
CA TYR A 53 -24.16 -15.85 -31.49
C TYR A 53 -25.62 -15.37 -31.25
N LYS A 54 -25.95 -15.00 -30.01
CA LYS A 54 -27.29 -14.57 -29.59
C LYS A 54 -27.52 -13.06 -29.75
N TYR A 55 -26.82 -12.38 -30.66
CA TYR A 55 -26.97 -10.93 -30.83
C TYR A 55 -27.52 -10.48 -32.20
N PRO A 56 -28.52 -9.57 -32.24
CA PRO A 56 -29.15 -9.08 -33.49
C PRO A 56 -28.25 -8.27 -34.44
N VAL A 57 -27.02 -7.96 -34.02
CA VAL A 57 -26.05 -7.13 -34.76
C VAL A 57 -25.63 -7.84 -36.06
N GLU A 58 -25.41 -9.15 -35.99
CA GLU A 58 -25.00 -9.98 -37.12
C GLU A 58 -26.04 -10.01 -38.24
N LYS A 59 -27.33 -10.19 -37.91
CA LYS A 59 -28.40 -10.32 -38.92
C LYS A 59 -28.77 -9.01 -39.63
N ASN A 60 -28.52 -7.85 -39.00
CA ASN A 60 -28.91 -6.55 -39.55
C ASN A 60 -27.76 -5.75 -40.20
N ILE A 61 -26.51 -5.98 -39.80
CA ILE A 61 -25.34 -5.27 -40.36
C ILE A 61 -24.80 -6.01 -41.61
N ALA A 62 -24.80 -7.35 -41.62
CA ALA A 62 -24.24 -8.17 -42.69
C ALA A 62 -24.94 -8.02 -44.07
N LYS A 63 -26.08 -7.32 -44.14
CA LYS A 63 -26.84 -7.08 -45.38
C LYS A 63 -26.49 -5.77 -46.11
N LYS A 64 -25.43 -5.05 -45.71
CA LYS A 64 -25.03 -3.77 -46.33
C LYS A 64 -23.71 -3.89 -47.09
N ASN A 65 -23.70 -3.51 -48.37
CA ASN A 65 -22.53 -3.58 -49.26
C ASN A 65 -21.29 -2.78 -48.80
N ASN A 66 -21.43 -1.88 -47.82
CA ASN A 66 -20.34 -1.03 -47.34
C ASN A 66 -19.69 -1.52 -46.03
N ILE A 67 -20.06 -2.71 -45.53
CA ILE A 67 -19.56 -3.24 -44.26
C ILE A 67 -19.07 -4.68 -44.44
N ASN A 68 -17.83 -4.93 -44.01
CA ASN A 68 -17.18 -6.24 -43.99
C ASN A 68 -16.98 -6.67 -42.53
N ILE A 69 -17.56 -7.81 -42.11
CA ILE A 69 -17.45 -8.32 -40.73
C ILE A 69 -16.43 -9.47 -40.71
N ILE A 70 -15.49 -9.40 -39.77
CA ILE A 70 -14.39 -10.36 -39.61
C ILE A 70 -14.41 -10.85 -38.16
N PHE A 71 -14.38 -12.17 -37.96
CA PHE A 71 -14.27 -12.78 -36.63
C PHE A 71 -12.85 -13.31 -36.44
N VAL A 72 -12.28 -13.09 -35.26
CA VAL A 72 -10.92 -13.50 -34.92
C VAL A 72 -10.91 -14.14 -33.54
N ASN A 73 -10.67 -15.45 -33.49
CA ASN A 73 -10.42 -16.13 -32.23
C ASN A 73 -8.95 -15.95 -31.81
N LEU A 74 -8.68 -15.31 -30.67
CA LEU A 74 -7.32 -15.08 -30.18
C LEU A 74 -6.60 -16.37 -29.78
N SER A 75 -7.35 -17.42 -29.47
CA SER A 75 -6.81 -18.75 -29.17
C SER A 75 -6.46 -19.54 -30.44
N ASP A 76 -6.86 -19.07 -31.62
CA ASP A 76 -6.56 -19.72 -32.90
C ASP A 76 -5.51 -18.93 -33.69
N ALA A 77 -4.29 -19.46 -33.76
CA ALA A 77 -3.20 -18.84 -34.49
C ALA A 77 -3.47 -18.70 -36.00
N GLN A 78 -4.36 -19.51 -36.59
CA GLN A 78 -4.73 -19.39 -38.00
C GLN A 78 -5.64 -18.18 -38.25
N ASP A 79 -6.59 -17.92 -37.36
CA ASP A 79 -7.49 -16.76 -37.45
C ASP A 79 -6.70 -15.46 -37.39
N LEU A 80 -5.76 -15.36 -36.46
CA LEU A 80 -4.84 -14.23 -36.37
C LEU A 80 -4.06 -14.01 -37.68
N ARG A 81 -3.45 -15.08 -38.23
CA ARG A 81 -2.68 -15.02 -39.50
C ARG A 81 -3.53 -14.59 -40.70
N ARG A 82 -4.81 -14.94 -40.74
CA ARG A 82 -5.71 -14.61 -41.86
C ARG A 82 -6.27 -13.19 -41.76
N MET A 83 -6.36 -12.61 -40.56
CA MET A 83 -6.97 -11.30 -40.33
C MET A 83 -6.49 -10.20 -41.30
N PRO A 84 -5.18 -9.99 -41.58
CA PRO A 84 -4.74 -8.95 -42.50
C PRO A 84 -5.30 -9.07 -43.91
N GLN A 85 -5.49 -10.31 -44.41
CA GLN A 85 -6.00 -10.59 -45.75
C GLN A 85 -7.52 -10.32 -45.85
N LEU A 86 -8.21 -10.32 -44.71
CA LEU A 86 -9.66 -10.11 -44.64
C LEU A 86 -10.04 -8.62 -44.56
N ILE A 87 -9.12 -7.72 -44.21
CA ILE A 87 -9.36 -6.27 -44.12
C ILE A 87 -9.34 -5.64 -45.52
N LYS A 88 -10.53 -5.45 -46.10
CA LYS A 88 -10.73 -4.98 -47.49
C LYS A 88 -11.08 -3.50 -47.61
N HIS A 89 -11.73 -2.92 -46.60
CA HIS A 89 -12.24 -1.55 -46.66
C HIS A 89 -11.32 -0.49 -46.04
N ASP A 90 -11.67 0.79 -46.21
CA ASP A 90 -10.82 1.95 -45.88
C ASP A 90 -10.69 2.24 -44.39
N TYR A 91 -11.70 1.92 -43.61
CA TYR A 91 -11.71 2.10 -42.16
C TYR A 91 -11.96 0.78 -41.44
N THR A 92 -11.41 0.62 -40.24
CA THR A 92 -11.57 -0.58 -39.41
C THR A 92 -11.96 -0.22 -37.99
N LEU A 93 -12.98 -0.90 -37.48
CA LEU A 93 -13.45 -0.86 -36.10
C LEU A 93 -13.12 -2.20 -35.43
N PHE A 94 -12.45 -2.17 -34.27
CA PHE A 94 -12.23 -3.35 -33.45
C PHE A 94 -13.26 -3.43 -32.33
N LEU A 95 -13.84 -4.62 -32.14
CA LEU A 95 -14.80 -4.94 -31.09
C LEU A 95 -14.40 -6.25 -30.42
N TRP A 96 -14.84 -6.42 -29.19
CA TRP A 96 -14.88 -7.70 -28.49
C TRP A 96 -16.26 -8.33 -28.62
N GLN A 97 -16.35 -9.65 -28.47
CA GLN A 97 -17.60 -10.40 -28.66
C GLN A 97 -18.80 -9.92 -27.82
N ASP A 98 -18.55 -9.34 -26.64
CA ASP A 98 -19.57 -8.81 -25.74
C ASP A 98 -19.81 -7.29 -25.90
N ASP A 99 -19.14 -6.65 -26.85
CA ASP A 99 -19.29 -5.21 -27.07
C ASP A 99 -20.64 -4.85 -27.70
N HIS A 100 -21.26 -3.79 -27.18
CA HIS A 100 -22.48 -3.21 -27.73
C HIS A 100 -22.23 -1.88 -28.43
N ILE A 101 -22.67 -1.75 -29.68
CA ILE A 101 -22.63 -0.50 -30.46
C ILE A 101 -24.05 0.06 -30.70
N ALA A 102 -24.18 1.38 -30.65
CA ALA A 102 -25.44 2.05 -30.97
C ALA A 102 -25.81 1.88 -32.46
N SER A 103 -27.11 1.83 -32.77
CA SER A 103 -27.60 1.54 -34.13
C SER A 103 -27.28 2.63 -35.17
N ASP A 104 -26.90 3.84 -34.73
CA ASP A 104 -26.47 4.95 -35.59
C ASP A 104 -24.97 5.27 -35.45
N PHE A 105 -24.19 4.47 -34.72
CA PHE A 105 -22.76 4.69 -34.45
C PHE A 105 -21.95 4.97 -35.73
N LEU A 106 -21.94 4.01 -36.66
CA LEU A 106 -21.18 4.13 -37.91
C LEU A 106 -21.61 5.33 -38.75
N TYR A 107 -22.89 5.70 -38.73
CA TYR A 107 -23.37 6.89 -39.45
C TYR A 107 -22.82 8.19 -38.85
N ARG A 108 -22.66 8.27 -37.52
CA ARG A 108 -22.08 9.46 -36.88
C ARG A 108 -20.58 9.53 -37.13
N VAL A 109 -19.88 8.39 -37.05
CA VAL A 109 -18.48 8.24 -37.44
C VAL A 109 -18.26 8.71 -38.88
N ASP A 110 -19.07 8.22 -39.82
CA ASP A 110 -19.02 8.55 -41.25
C ASP A 110 -19.15 10.05 -41.51
N ARG A 111 -20.06 10.71 -40.79
CA ARG A 111 -20.21 12.17 -40.84
C ARG A 111 -19.01 12.93 -40.26
N ILE A 112 -18.38 12.42 -39.20
CA ILE A 112 -17.19 13.06 -38.60
C ILE A 112 -16.04 12.99 -39.59
N LEU A 113 -15.83 11.83 -40.22
CA LEU A 113 -14.81 11.64 -41.25
C LEU A 113 -15.08 12.52 -42.47
N LYS A 114 -16.34 12.61 -42.95
CA LYS A 114 -16.71 13.51 -44.05
C LYS A 114 -16.38 14.98 -43.77
N ASN A 115 -16.64 15.44 -42.55
CA ASN A 115 -16.43 16.84 -42.17
C ASN A 115 -14.95 17.18 -41.92
N ASN A 116 -14.04 16.20 -42.00
CA ASN A 116 -12.61 16.40 -41.79
C ASN A 116 -11.82 15.80 -42.97
N ASN A 117 -11.29 16.66 -43.83
CA ASN A 117 -10.50 16.26 -45.01
C ASN A 117 -9.09 15.68 -44.69
N GLU A 118 -8.81 15.32 -43.45
CA GLU A 118 -7.49 14.84 -43.02
C GLU A 118 -7.38 13.32 -43.21
N LEU A 119 -6.70 12.91 -44.28
CA LEU A 119 -6.29 11.53 -44.53
C LEU A 119 -5.47 11.02 -43.35
N ASN A 120 -5.77 9.79 -42.86
CA ASN A 120 -5.13 9.12 -41.72
C ASN A 120 -5.59 9.54 -40.30
N THR A 121 -6.74 10.20 -40.15
CA THR A 121 -7.28 10.54 -38.82
C THR A 121 -7.75 9.30 -38.04
N ILE A 122 -7.22 9.09 -36.83
CA ILE A 122 -7.73 8.10 -35.87
C ILE A 122 -8.90 8.73 -35.11
N LEU A 123 -9.97 7.96 -34.91
CA LEU A 123 -11.11 8.37 -34.08
C LEU A 123 -11.08 7.63 -32.76
N ILE A 124 -10.94 8.38 -31.66
CA ILE A 124 -10.89 7.85 -30.31
C ILE A 124 -12.17 8.23 -29.56
N PRO A 125 -12.84 7.27 -28.88
CA PRO A 125 -13.97 7.60 -28.03
C PRO A 125 -13.49 8.43 -26.83
N ASP A 126 -14.18 9.54 -26.53
CA ASP A 126 -13.80 10.43 -25.44
C ASP A 126 -14.17 9.87 -24.07
N SER A 127 -13.20 9.24 -23.41
CA SER A 127 -13.34 8.72 -22.05
C SER A 127 -13.55 9.80 -20.98
N ARG A 128 -13.20 11.07 -21.24
CA ARG A 128 -13.18 12.15 -20.23
C ARG A 128 -14.57 12.68 -19.86
N VAL A 129 -15.56 12.54 -20.73
CA VAL A 129 -16.93 13.04 -20.46
C VAL A 129 -17.63 12.22 -19.36
N SER A 130 -17.23 10.97 -19.12
CA SER A 130 -17.83 10.14 -18.06
C SER A 130 -17.27 10.35 -16.65
N GLU A 131 -16.17 11.09 -16.49
CA GLU A 131 -15.59 11.39 -15.16
C GLU A 131 -15.96 12.78 -14.63
N LYS A 132 -16.68 13.60 -15.43
CA LYS A 132 -17.53 14.64 -14.86
C LYS A 132 -18.73 13.96 -14.20
N ASN A 133 -18.50 13.51 -12.97
CA ASN A 133 -19.57 13.39 -12.01
C ASN A 133 -20.43 14.64 -12.12
N PHE A 134 -21.74 14.42 -12.20
CA PHE A 134 -22.79 15.36 -11.89
C PHE A 134 -22.43 16.14 -10.62
N LEU A 135 -21.66 17.21 -10.76
CA LEU A 135 -21.52 18.26 -9.77
C LEU A 135 -22.69 19.20 -10.03
N LYS A 136 -23.68 19.04 -9.15
CA LYS A 136 -24.86 19.87 -8.91
C LYS A 136 -24.77 21.31 -9.44
N GLY A 137 -25.82 21.71 -10.14
CA GLY A 137 -26.18 23.11 -10.39
C GLY A 137 -27.38 23.22 -11.34
N ASN A 138 -28.59 23.11 -10.79
CA ASN A 138 -29.93 23.37 -11.37
C ASN A 138 -30.34 22.73 -12.72
N PRO A 139 -31.57 22.17 -12.80
CA PRO A 139 -32.11 21.66 -14.05
C PRO A 139 -32.67 22.82 -14.86
N ASP A 140 -31.92 23.28 -15.85
CA ASP A 140 -32.55 23.89 -17.03
C ASP A 140 -32.17 23.06 -18.25
N ALA A 141 -32.92 21.97 -18.41
CA ALA A 141 -32.60 20.84 -19.28
C ALA A 141 -32.93 21.07 -20.78
N VAL A 142 -33.19 22.31 -21.21
CA VAL A 142 -33.66 22.58 -22.59
C VAL A 142 -32.79 23.61 -23.33
N SER A 143 -32.08 24.51 -22.65
CA SER A 143 -31.37 25.62 -23.33
C SER A 143 -29.90 25.35 -23.69
N SER A 144 -29.25 24.34 -23.10
CA SER A 144 -27.84 23.98 -23.40
C SER A 144 -27.65 22.91 -24.48
N TYR A 145 -28.75 22.38 -25.04
CA TYR A 145 -28.73 21.25 -25.97
C TYR A 145 -28.33 21.60 -27.42
N TYR A 146 -28.08 22.87 -27.74
CA TYR A 146 -27.91 23.30 -29.15
C TYR A 146 -26.63 24.06 -29.50
N GLN A 147 -25.67 24.23 -28.60
CA GLN A 147 -24.39 24.82 -28.97
C GLN A 147 -23.22 24.16 -28.23
N ARG A 148 -22.49 23.28 -28.93
CA ARG A 148 -21.03 23.05 -28.78
C ARG A 148 -20.57 22.01 -29.82
N LYS A 149 -19.41 22.23 -30.43
CA LYS A 149 -18.78 21.35 -31.44
C LYS A 149 -18.72 19.90 -30.92
N LYS A 150 -19.20 18.94 -31.71
CA LYS A 150 -19.42 17.53 -31.29
C LYS A 150 -18.16 16.64 -31.29
N TYR A 151 -16.98 17.20 -31.55
CA TYR A 151 -15.70 16.51 -31.56
C TYR A 151 -14.55 17.50 -31.30
N GLU A 152 -13.46 17.04 -30.67
CA GLU A 152 -12.26 17.84 -30.34
C GLU A 152 -11.04 17.32 -31.10
N LYS A 153 -10.22 18.22 -31.66
CA LYS A 153 -8.90 17.89 -32.24
C LYS A 153 -7.87 17.83 -31.12
N LEU A 154 -7.17 16.71 -30.97
CA LEU A 154 -6.04 16.54 -30.05
C LEU A 154 -4.71 16.56 -30.79
N LEU A 155 -3.71 17.20 -30.21
CA LEU A 155 -2.31 17.01 -30.63
C LEU A 155 -1.84 15.61 -30.29
N SER A 156 -0.92 15.05 -31.09
CA SER A 156 -0.38 13.70 -30.87
C SER A 156 0.11 13.47 -29.44
N LYS A 157 0.84 14.42 -28.83
CA LYS A 157 1.31 14.34 -27.43
C LYS A 157 0.22 14.25 -26.35
N GLN A 158 -1.02 14.60 -26.69
CA GLN A 158 -2.16 14.59 -25.77
C GLN A 158 -2.96 13.28 -25.84
N ILE A 159 -2.61 12.36 -26.75
CA ILE A 159 -3.27 11.07 -26.89
C ILE A 159 -3.04 10.23 -25.64
N ILE A 160 -4.14 9.69 -25.10
CA ILE A 160 -4.15 8.70 -24.01
C ILE A 160 -5.17 7.64 -24.41
N ALA A 161 -4.70 6.46 -24.79
CA ALA A 161 -5.57 5.36 -25.14
C ALA A 161 -4.95 4.04 -24.67
N SER A 162 -5.74 3.22 -23.98
CA SER A 162 -5.28 1.95 -23.41
C SER A 162 -6.01 0.74 -24.00
N SER A 163 -6.69 0.93 -25.14
CA SER A 163 -7.42 -0.13 -25.84
C SER A 163 -7.66 0.24 -27.29
N ILE A 164 -7.61 -0.74 -28.21
CA ILE A 164 -8.07 -0.58 -29.60
C ILE A 164 -9.59 -0.69 -29.76
N TYR A 165 -10.28 -1.24 -28.77
CA TYR A 165 -11.70 -1.58 -28.89
C TYR A 165 -12.57 -0.34 -28.85
N GLY A 166 -13.50 -0.24 -29.80
CA GLY A 166 -14.38 0.93 -29.98
C GLY A 166 -13.72 2.11 -30.69
N MET A 167 -12.43 2.00 -31.07
CA MET A 167 -11.74 2.99 -31.91
C MET A 167 -11.93 2.68 -33.39
N VAL A 168 -11.94 3.73 -34.22
CA VAL A 168 -11.98 3.59 -35.67
C VAL A 168 -10.66 4.07 -36.25
N PHE A 169 -10.00 3.17 -36.98
CA PHE A 169 -8.70 3.39 -37.58
C PHE A 169 -8.80 3.42 -39.11
N PRO A 170 -8.03 4.27 -39.79
CA PRO A 170 -7.74 4.09 -41.21
C PRO A 170 -7.05 2.74 -41.44
N SER A 171 -7.64 1.87 -42.26
CA SER A 171 -7.12 0.54 -42.57
C SER A 171 -5.73 0.59 -43.22
N ARG A 172 -5.34 1.72 -43.82
CA ARG A 172 -3.98 1.95 -44.34
C ARG A 172 -2.93 1.86 -43.22
N LEU A 173 -3.20 2.43 -42.05
CA LEU A 173 -2.28 2.39 -40.90
C LEU A 173 -2.15 0.95 -40.37
N ILE A 174 -3.25 0.23 -40.28
CA ILE A 174 -3.27 -1.19 -39.90
C ILE A 174 -2.44 -2.04 -40.87
N ARG A 175 -2.61 -1.84 -42.18
CA ARG A 175 -1.81 -2.55 -43.20
C ARG A 175 -0.32 -2.22 -43.11
N LYS A 176 0.04 -0.97 -42.84
CA LYS A 176 1.44 -0.58 -42.59
C LYS A 176 2.04 -1.36 -41.43
N VAL A 177 1.32 -1.44 -40.30
CA VAL A 177 1.76 -2.20 -39.11
C VAL A 177 1.97 -3.67 -39.45
N PHE A 178 1.03 -4.32 -40.16
CA PHE A 178 1.19 -5.71 -40.57
C PHE A 178 2.32 -5.97 -41.56
N ASN A 179 2.61 -5.01 -42.45
CA ASN A 179 3.71 -5.12 -43.41
C ASN A 179 5.08 -4.89 -42.76
N TYR A 180 5.14 -3.96 -41.80
CA TYR A 180 6.38 -3.57 -41.12
C TYR A 180 6.82 -4.61 -40.08
N GLN A 181 5.88 -5.32 -39.45
CA GLN A 181 6.18 -6.36 -38.46
C GLN A 181 5.32 -7.61 -38.67
N ARG A 182 5.83 -8.56 -39.47
CA ARG A 182 5.13 -9.83 -39.73
C ARG A 182 4.89 -10.67 -38.47
N GLU A 183 5.70 -10.48 -37.42
CA GLU A 183 5.54 -11.14 -36.11
C GLU A 183 4.33 -10.66 -35.32
N ILE A 184 3.83 -9.43 -35.54
CA ILE A 184 2.68 -8.87 -34.80
C ILE A 184 1.46 -9.78 -34.91
N VAL A 185 1.24 -10.32 -36.10
CA VAL A 185 0.07 -11.12 -36.46
C VAL A 185 0.14 -12.52 -35.85
N GLN A 186 1.33 -12.99 -35.45
CA GLN A 186 1.52 -14.35 -34.95
C GLN A 186 1.42 -14.44 -33.42
N ASN A 187 1.56 -13.32 -32.72
CA ASN A 187 1.56 -13.31 -31.27
C ASN A 187 0.24 -12.74 -30.72
N LYS A 188 -0.52 -13.59 -30.01
CA LYS A 188 -1.78 -13.23 -29.34
C LYS A 188 -1.61 -11.98 -28.48
N ILE A 189 -0.44 -11.79 -27.87
CA ILE A 189 -0.18 -10.74 -26.88
C ILE A 189 -0.38 -9.33 -27.42
N ASN A 190 -0.26 -9.14 -28.74
CA ASN A 190 -0.49 -7.83 -29.38
C ASN A 190 -1.95 -7.38 -29.32
N PHE A 191 -2.87 -8.35 -29.17
CA PHE A 191 -4.31 -8.15 -29.10
C PHE A 191 -4.87 -8.41 -27.69
N VAL A 192 -4.06 -9.00 -26.82
CA VAL A 192 -4.24 -9.08 -25.36
C VAL A 192 -3.93 -7.69 -24.73
N PHE A 193 -4.16 -7.47 -23.43
CA PHE A 193 -4.03 -6.15 -22.80
C PHE A 193 -4.90 -5.07 -23.47
N ASN A 194 -6.11 -5.45 -23.87
CA ASN A 194 -7.01 -4.63 -24.67
C ASN A 194 -6.50 -4.21 -26.06
N GLY A 195 -5.54 -4.96 -26.62
CA GLY A 195 -4.85 -4.66 -27.88
C GLY A 195 -3.86 -3.50 -27.78
N PHE A 196 -3.33 -3.24 -26.59
CA PHE A 196 -2.50 -2.06 -26.32
C PHE A 196 -1.22 -1.99 -27.15
N LEU A 197 -0.49 -3.09 -27.32
CA LEU A 197 0.72 -3.10 -28.15
C LEU A 197 0.41 -2.76 -29.60
N PHE A 198 -0.64 -3.37 -30.15
CA PHE A 198 -1.09 -3.07 -31.50
C PHE A 198 -1.52 -1.60 -31.66
N LEU A 199 -2.16 -1.02 -30.64
CA LEU A 199 -2.48 0.41 -30.59
C LEU A 199 -1.23 1.28 -30.68
N LEU A 200 -0.21 1.00 -29.86
CA LEU A 200 1.03 1.78 -29.87
C LEU A 200 1.71 1.71 -31.25
N GLU A 201 1.75 0.53 -31.86
CA GLU A 201 2.30 0.36 -33.21
C GLU A 201 1.54 1.20 -34.23
N ILE A 202 0.19 1.22 -34.20
CA ILE A 202 -0.59 2.10 -35.08
C ILE A 202 -0.27 3.58 -34.84
N ILE A 203 -0.16 4.01 -33.58
CA ILE A 203 0.14 5.41 -33.23
C ILE A 203 1.51 5.82 -33.78
N THR A 204 2.51 4.92 -33.74
CA THR A 204 3.84 5.21 -34.29
C THR A 204 3.86 5.40 -35.80
N GLN A 205 2.93 4.76 -36.52
CA GLN A 205 2.79 4.85 -37.97
C GLN A 205 1.91 6.03 -38.42
N ASN A 206 1.32 6.76 -37.47
CA ASN A 206 0.41 7.87 -37.77
C ASN A 206 1.20 9.15 -38.06
N GLU A 207 1.26 9.52 -39.34
CA GLU A 207 1.88 10.75 -39.83
C GLU A 207 1.02 12.01 -39.55
N SER A 208 -0.23 11.83 -39.08
CA SER A 208 -1.11 12.96 -38.76
C SER A 208 -0.69 13.68 -37.49
N LYS A 209 -0.72 15.01 -37.52
CA LYS A 209 -0.49 15.89 -36.36
C LYS A 209 -1.63 15.84 -35.34
N TYR A 210 -2.81 15.37 -35.76
CA TYR A 210 -4.02 15.40 -34.96
C TYR A 210 -4.78 14.07 -34.94
N THR A 211 -5.50 13.86 -33.84
CA THR A 211 -6.47 12.77 -33.64
C THR A 211 -7.81 13.39 -33.21
N LEU A 212 -8.94 12.82 -33.64
CA LEU A 212 -10.26 13.36 -33.26
C LEU A 212 -10.88 12.55 -32.13
N LEU A 213 -11.31 13.27 -31.08
CA LEU A 213 -12.18 12.75 -30.04
C LEU A 213 -13.64 12.91 -30.41
N PHE A 214 -14.45 11.89 -30.14
CA PHE A 214 -15.90 11.97 -30.26
C PHE A 214 -16.61 11.51 -28.98
N ASP A 215 -17.80 12.07 -28.70
CA ASP A 215 -18.57 11.81 -27.49
C ASP A 215 -18.77 10.30 -27.21
N LYS A 216 -18.39 9.83 -26.01
CA LYS A 216 -18.58 8.44 -25.57
C LYS A 216 -20.04 7.99 -25.54
N ASN A 217 -21.04 8.88 -25.50
CA ASN A 217 -22.45 8.48 -25.66
C ASN A 217 -22.75 7.83 -27.02
N LEU A 218 -21.80 7.85 -27.96
CA LEU A 218 -21.84 7.13 -29.24
C LEU A 218 -21.44 5.67 -29.15
N THR A 219 -20.86 5.24 -28.04
CA THR A 219 -20.31 3.91 -27.88
C THR A 219 -20.65 3.40 -26.49
N TYR A 220 -21.12 2.14 -26.45
CA TYR A 220 -20.79 1.24 -25.36
C TYR A 220 -21.62 1.33 -24.06
N MET A 221 -22.38 0.27 -23.79
CA MET A 221 -22.74 -0.15 -22.44
C MET A 221 -21.99 -1.45 -22.19
N HIS A 222 -20.93 -1.42 -21.39
CA HIS A 222 -20.38 -2.60 -20.74
C HIS A 222 -20.42 -2.33 -19.24
N GLU A 223 -21.05 -3.22 -18.50
CA GLU A 223 -20.80 -3.34 -17.07
C GLU A 223 -19.37 -3.87 -16.95
N ARG A 224 -18.35 -2.99 -16.82
CA ARG A 224 -17.00 -3.44 -16.44
C ARG A 224 -17.18 -4.26 -15.16
N SER A 225 -17.12 -5.58 -15.26
CA SER A 225 -16.96 -6.38 -14.06
C SER A 225 -15.57 -6.02 -13.55
N SER A 226 -15.49 -5.60 -12.30
CA SER A 226 -14.21 -5.34 -11.62
C SER A 226 -13.28 -6.56 -11.56
N LEU A 227 -13.76 -7.71 -12.06
CA LEU A 227 -13.11 -9.01 -12.04
C LEU A 227 -12.12 -9.22 -13.20
N SER A 228 -12.27 -8.49 -14.32
CA SER A 228 -11.42 -8.66 -15.51
C SER A 228 -10.51 -7.44 -15.73
N PRO A 229 -9.16 -7.58 -15.69
CA PRO A 229 -8.22 -6.48 -15.96
C PRO A 229 -8.31 -5.96 -17.38
N PHE A 230 -8.35 -6.90 -18.33
CA PHE A 230 -8.32 -6.64 -19.76
C PHE A 230 -9.30 -7.60 -20.43
N LYS A 231 -9.81 -7.24 -21.61
CA LYS A 231 -10.81 -8.06 -22.28
C LYS A 231 -10.33 -9.50 -22.48
N GLY A 232 -11.16 -10.43 -22.01
CA GLY A 232 -10.87 -11.86 -22.09
C GLY A 232 -9.85 -12.38 -21.09
N GLN A 233 -9.29 -11.53 -20.22
CA GLN A 233 -8.31 -11.90 -19.21
C GLN A 233 -8.87 -11.77 -17.82
N SER A 234 -8.30 -12.53 -16.90
CA SER A 234 -8.59 -12.47 -15.47
C SER A 234 -7.36 -12.06 -14.67
N TRP A 235 -7.58 -11.40 -13.52
CA TRP A 235 -6.52 -11.15 -12.54
C TRP A 235 -5.92 -12.43 -11.94
N TYR A 236 -6.50 -13.60 -12.23
CA TYR A 236 -6.06 -14.91 -11.74
C TYR A 236 -5.15 -15.66 -12.71
N GLU A 237 -4.92 -15.12 -13.91
CA GLU A 237 -3.97 -15.69 -14.86
C GLU A 237 -2.55 -15.31 -14.41
N GLN A 238 -1.65 -16.29 -14.22
CA GLN A 238 -0.28 -16.01 -13.80
C GLN A 238 0.49 -15.22 -14.87
N ASP A 239 0.26 -15.55 -16.15
CA ASP A 239 0.95 -14.95 -17.30
C ASP A 239 0.86 -13.41 -17.32
N ILE A 240 -0.26 -12.82 -16.87
CA ILE A 240 -0.45 -11.35 -16.88
C ILE A 240 0.45 -10.61 -15.89
N PHE A 241 1.14 -11.32 -14.99
CA PHE A 241 2.17 -10.79 -14.11
C PHE A 241 3.57 -11.30 -14.48
N CYS A 242 3.67 -12.41 -15.22
CA CYS A 242 4.95 -13.03 -15.59
C CYS A 242 5.34 -12.68 -17.03
N ASP A 243 5.31 -13.68 -17.92
CA ASP A 243 5.82 -13.58 -19.28
C ASP A 243 5.08 -12.54 -20.13
N ASP A 244 3.75 -12.47 -20.03
CA ASP A 244 2.98 -11.53 -20.84
C ASP A 244 3.27 -10.09 -20.43
N PHE A 245 3.39 -9.81 -19.13
CA PHE A 245 3.76 -8.47 -18.66
C PHE A 245 5.19 -8.11 -19.09
N THR A 246 6.14 -9.02 -18.89
CA THR A 246 7.54 -8.80 -19.28
C THR A 246 7.68 -8.54 -20.78
N PHE A 247 6.99 -9.30 -21.61
CA PHE A 247 6.96 -9.08 -23.05
C PHE A 247 6.34 -7.73 -23.41
N LEU A 248 5.22 -7.36 -22.78
CA LEU A 248 4.58 -6.06 -22.95
C LEU A 248 5.57 -4.92 -22.67
N VAL A 249 6.27 -4.95 -21.53
CA VAL A 249 7.23 -3.91 -21.14
C VAL A 249 8.39 -3.81 -22.14
N ARG A 250 8.99 -4.95 -22.52
CA ARG A 250 10.08 -5.00 -23.52
C ARG A 250 9.65 -4.46 -24.89
N LYS A 251 8.42 -4.72 -25.33
CA LYS A 251 7.91 -4.16 -26.59
C LYS A 251 7.68 -2.66 -26.50
N VAL A 252 7.22 -2.15 -25.36
CA VAL A 252 7.08 -0.71 -25.15
C VAL A 252 8.45 -0.02 -25.18
N GLU A 253 9.46 -0.59 -24.52
CA GLU A 253 10.86 -0.12 -24.59
C GLU A 253 11.32 -0.03 -26.06
N GLN A 254 11.21 -1.13 -26.82
CA GLN A 254 11.57 -1.17 -28.24
C GLN A 254 10.85 -0.10 -29.08
N ILE A 255 9.60 0.24 -28.76
CA ILE A 255 8.87 1.31 -29.45
C ILE A 255 9.42 2.69 -29.08
N LEU A 256 9.75 2.91 -27.81
CA LEU A 256 10.28 4.19 -27.31
C LEU A 256 11.71 4.47 -27.80
N ASP A 257 12.48 3.43 -28.10
CA ASP A 257 13.85 3.54 -28.62
C ASP A 257 13.94 3.86 -30.11
N ARG A 258 12.83 3.69 -30.87
CA ARG A 258 12.80 4.05 -32.29
C ARG A 258 13.03 5.54 -32.50
N ASP A 259 13.53 5.87 -33.69
CA ASP A 259 13.64 7.24 -34.16
C ASP A 259 12.26 7.78 -34.58
N ILE A 260 11.47 8.14 -33.57
CA ILE A 260 10.13 8.72 -33.69
C ILE A 260 10.06 10.04 -32.93
N SER A 261 9.13 10.91 -33.33
CA SER A 261 8.99 12.24 -32.70
C SER A 261 8.72 12.18 -31.19
N GLN A 262 9.21 13.18 -30.47
CA GLN A 262 9.01 13.30 -29.02
C GLN A 262 7.53 13.37 -28.61
N ASP A 263 6.67 13.95 -29.45
CA ASP A 263 5.23 13.99 -29.23
C ASP A 263 4.62 12.58 -29.23
N VAL A 264 5.07 11.71 -30.14
CA VAL A 264 4.62 10.31 -30.19
C VAL A 264 5.19 9.51 -29.01
N LYS A 265 6.47 9.71 -28.64
CA LYS A 265 7.03 9.09 -27.42
C LYS A 265 6.25 9.49 -26.17
N THR A 266 5.85 10.76 -26.06
CA THR A 266 5.02 11.28 -24.97
C THR A 266 3.64 10.62 -24.95
N ALA A 267 2.99 10.49 -26.12
CA ALA A 267 1.71 9.81 -26.26
C ALA A 267 1.77 8.34 -25.82
N ALA A 268 2.84 7.63 -26.24
CA ALA A 268 3.09 6.25 -25.87
C ALA A 268 3.29 6.11 -24.35
N ARG A 269 4.15 6.95 -23.74
CA ARG A 269 4.36 6.97 -22.28
C ARG A 269 3.08 7.21 -21.49
N ARG A 270 2.28 8.22 -21.88
CA ARG A 270 1.00 8.53 -21.22
C ARG A 270 0.00 7.38 -21.37
N SER A 271 -0.08 6.77 -22.55
CA SER A 271 -0.96 5.63 -22.82
C SER A 271 -0.53 4.38 -22.06
N PHE A 272 0.78 4.15 -21.93
CA PHE A 272 1.33 3.05 -21.15
C PHE A 272 1.09 3.25 -19.66
N PHE A 273 1.28 4.46 -19.14
CA PHE A 273 0.92 4.77 -17.76
C PHE A 273 -0.57 4.55 -17.48
N GLN A 274 -1.47 4.90 -18.41
CA GLN A 274 -2.90 4.62 -18.28
C GLN A 274 -3.21 3.11 -18.16
N LEU A 275 -2.42 2.24 -18.81
CA LEU A 275 -2.51 0.79 -18.66
C LEU A 275 -1.97 0.36 -17.29
N LEU A 276 -0.79 0.83 -16.89
CA LEU A 276 -0.19 0.53 -15.58
C LEU A 276 -1.07 1.00 -14.41
N LEU A 277 -1.85 2.07 -14.58
CA LEU A 277 -2.83 2.50 -13.58
C LEU A 277 -3.87 1.42 -13.24
N GLN A 278 -4.14 0.47 -14.14
CA GLN A 278 -5.03 -0.67 -13.85
C GLN A 278 -4.37 -1.64 -12.87
N TYR A 279 -3.10 -1.99 -13.10
CA TYR A 279 -2.28 -2.76 -12.16
C TYR A 279 -2.18 -2.06 -10.81
N ILE A 280 -1.87 -0.76 -10.79
CA ILE A 280 -1.73 0.01 -9.54
C ILE A 280 -3.05 0.02 -8.76
N LYS A 281 -4.18 0.31 -9.42
CA LYS A 281 -5.49 0.37 -8.74
C LYS A 281 -5.89 -0.99 -8.17
N SER A 282 -5.63 -2.07 -8.90
CA SER A 282 -5.91 -3.43 -8.43
C SER A 282 -4.99 -3.85 -7.30
N GLY A 283 -3.68 -3.64 -7.43
CA GLY A 283 -2.70 -3.94 -6.38
C GLY A 283 -2.84 -3.09 -5.12
N LEU A 284 -3.38 -1.87 -5.22
CA LEU A 284 -3.78 -1.04 -4.07
C LEU A 284 -5.07 -1.54 -3.40
N THR A 285 -5.88 -2.32 -4.11
CA THR A 285 -7.17 -2.84 -3.61
C THR A 285 -6.98 -4.22 -2.97
N ASN A 286 -6.23 -5.10 -3.66
CA ASN A 286 -5.85 -6.42 -3.18
C ASN A 286 -4.32 -6.50 -3.08
N HIS A 287 -3.80 -6.52 -1.85
CA HIS A 287 -2.36 -6.61 -1.60
C HIS A 287 -1.83 -8.04 -1.82
N SER A 288 -2.71 -9.04 -1.74
CA SER A 288 -2.43 -10.46 -2.01
C SER A 288 -2.59 -10.83 -3.49
N LEU A 289 -2.66 -9.85 -4.39
CA LEU A 289 -2.85 -10.10 -5.83
C LEU A 289 -1.72 -10.94 -6.44
N LEU A 290 -0.50 -10.82 -5.93
CA LEU A 290 0.66 -11.59 -6.39
C LEU A 290 0.85 -12.90 -5.61
N ASP A 291 -0.01 -13.24 -4.64
CA ASP A 291 0.12 -14.49 -3.87
C ASP A 291 -0.13 -15.74 -4.75
N ILE A 292 -0.66 -15.57 -5.98
CA ILE A 292 -0.89 -16.66 -6.96
C ILE A 292 0.36 -17.10 -7.70
N ILE A 293 1.44 -16.31 -7.68
CA ILE A 293 2.71 -16.62 -8.36
C ILE A 293 3.79 -16.96 -7.33
N ASN A 294 4.84 -17.66 -7.76
CA ASN A 294 5.95 -17.99 -6.87
C ASN A 294 6.79 -16.74 -6.54
N LYS A 295 7.70 -16.87 -5.55
CA LYS A 295 8.51 -15.73 -5.06
C LYS A 295 9.50 -15.17 -6.09
N GLU A 296 9.99 -16.01 -7.00
CA GLU A 296 10.92 -15.59 -8.05
C GLU A 296 10.18 -14.73 -9.10
N ASP A 297 9.03 -15.21 -9.56
CA ASP A 297 8.14 -14.47 -10.46
C ASP A 297 7.60 -13.18 -9.83
N GLU A 298 7.28 -13.19 -8.53
CA GLU A 298 6.88 -11.99 -7.80
C GLU A 298 7.99 -10.92 -7.86
N SER A 299 9.24 -11.32 -7.62
CA SER A 299 10.39 -10.42 -7.70
C SER A 299 10.59 -9.90 -9.12
N ASN A 300 10.55 -10.79 -10.12
CA ASN A 300 10.73 -10.42 -11.52
C ASN A 300 9.63 -9.47 -12.02
N PHE A 301 8.37 -9.71 -11.63
CA PHE A 301 7.27 -8.79 -11.92
C PHE A 301 7.51 -7.42 -11.29
N LYS A 302 7.89 -7.37 -10.00
CA LYS A 302 8.16 -6.10 -9.30
C LYS A 302 9.29 -5.33 -9.97
N ASP A 303 10.39 -5.98 -10.32
CA ASP A 303 11.52 -5.36 -11.02
C ASP A 303 11.10 -4.85 -12.41
N THR A 304 10.37 -5.66 -13.16
CA THR A 304 9.81 -5.30 -14.46
C THR A 304 8.81 -4.14 -14.36
N PHE A 305 8.02 -4.08 -13.29
CA PHE A 305 7.08 -3.00 -13.02
C PHE A 305 7.79 -1.68 -12.67
N VAL A 306 8.87 -1.74 -11.88
CA VAL A 306 9.75 -0.59 -11.63
C VAL A 306 10.35 -0.10 -12.94
N PHE A 307 10.85 -1.02 -13.78
CA PHE A 307 11.37 -0.69 -15.11
C PHE A 307 10.30 -0.05 -16.01
N ALA A 308 9.08 -0.56 -16.00
CA ALA A 308 7.95 0.02 -16.72
C ALA A 308 7.68 1.48 -16.30
N LEU A 309 7.73 1.78 -15.00
CA LEU A 309 7.60 3.16 -14.50
C LEU A 309 8.78 4.06 -14.93
N ARG A 310 10.00 3.52 -15.02
CA ARG A 310 11.16 4.25 -15.56
C ARG A 310 10.97 4.61 -17.03
N LEU A 311 10.43 3.70 -17.84
CA LEU A 311 10.10 3.97 -19.25
C LEU A 311 9.06 5.09 -19.41
N VAL A 312 8.08 5.15 -18.50
CA VAL A 312 7.09 6.24 -18.45
C VAL A 312 7.75 7.58 -18.11
N GLY A 313 8.66 7.60 -17.12
CA GLY A 313 9.37 8.79 -16.68
C GLY A 313 8.61 9.65 -15.66
N ASP A 314 9.36 10.29 -14.77
CA ASP A 314 8.88 11.13 -13.67
C ASP A 314 8.12 12.39 -14.13
N ASP A 315 8.57 13.03 -15.22
CA ASP A 315 7.88 14.17 -15.85
C ASP A 315 6.47 13.78 -16.35
N CYS A 316 6.37 12.61 -16.99
CA CYS A 316 5.10 12.08 -17.48
C CYS A 316 4.16 11.79 -16.31
N ILE A 317 4.64 11.07 -15.29
CA ILE A 317 3.87 10.75 -14.07
C ILE A 317 3.39 12.03 -13.37
N SER A 318 4.28 13.01 -13.22
CA SER A 318 3.99 14.27 -12.52
C SER A 318 2.88 15.07 -13.21
N SER A 319 2.90 15.14 -14.55
CA SER A 319 1.95 15.88 -15.38
C SER A 319 0.71 15.09 -15.81
N PHE A 320 0.52 13.87 -15.28
CA PHE A 320 -0.57 12.99 -15.68
C PHE A 320 -1.89 13.26 -14.93
N ASP A 321 -2.77 14.07 -15.51
CA ASP A 321 -4.00 14.54 -14.83
C ASP A 321 -5.30 13.80 -15.22
N VAL A 322 -5.21 12.60 -15.82
CA VAL A 322 -6.39 11.87 -16.32
C VAL A 322 -6.67 10.64 -15.47
N GLY A 323 -7.77 10.63 -14.71
CA GLY A 323 -8.19 9.46 -13.91
C GLY A 323 -7.15 8.96 -12.90
N CYS A 324 -6.17 9.79 -12.54
CA CYS A 324 -5.04 9.48 -11.65
C CYS A 324 -5.07 10.40 -10.42
N ALA A 325 -5.10 9.80 -9.24
CA ALA A 325 -5.04 10.55 -7.99
C ALA A 325 -3.62 11.05 -7.72
N GLU A 326 -3.49 12.23 -7.09
CA GLU A 326 -2.19 12.78 -6.69
C GLU A 326 -1.39 11.81 -5.82
N SER A 327 -2.06 11.04 -4.95
CA SER A 327 -1.42 10.01 -4.12
C SER A 327 -0.79 8.88 -4.93
N ILE A 328 -1.40 8.49 -6.06
CA ILE A 328 -0.82 7.48 -6.96
C ILE A 328 0.46 8.04 -7.60
N LYS A 329 0.46 9.31 -8.01
CA LYS A 329 1.67 9.96 -8.55
C LYS A 329 2.79 9.97 -7.52
N ILE A 330 2.49 10.32 -6.27
CA ILE A 330 3.45 10.29 -5.16
C ILE A 330 4.05 8.89 -5.00
N GLY A 331 3.22 7.85 -4.97
CA GLY A 331 3.71 6.48 -4.86
C GLY A 331 4.57 6.03 -6.05
N CYS A 332 4.17 6.35 -7.28
CA CYS A 332 4.97 6.04 -8.47
C CYS A 332 6.34 6.75 -8.43
N LEU A 333 6.37 8.01 -8.00
CA LEU A 333 7.60 8.79 -7.89
C LEU A 333 8.50 8.28 -6.77
N LYS A 334 7.92 7.83 -5.64
CA LYS A 334 8.67 7.13 -4.59
C LYS A 334 9.40 5.90 -5.12
N ILE A 335 8.73 5.07 -5.94
CA ILE A 335 9.36 3.90 -6.57
C ILE A 335 10.55 4.31 -7.45
N LEU A 336 10.47 5.48 -8.10
CA LEU A 336 11.55 6.05 -8.90
C LEU A 336 12.62 6.77 -8.07
N GLY A 337 12.55 6.75 -6.72
CA GLY A 337 13.49 7.43 -5.83
C GLY A 337 13.27 8.94 -5.71
N VAL A 338 12.12 9.46 -6.17
CA VAL A 338 11.77 10.88 -6.11
C VAL A 338 10.86 11.15 -4.91
N ASP A 339 11.37 11.89 -3.92
CA ASP A 339 10.55 12.34 -2.79
C ASP A 339 9.53 13.38 -3.23
N ARG A 340 8.27 13.18 -2.84
CA ARG A 340 7.17 14.09 -3.12
C ARG A 340 6.18 14.09 -1.96
N GLN A 341 5.68 15.28 -1.62
CA GLN A 341 4.49 15.43 -0.79
C GLN A 341 3.33 15.98 -1.61
N SER A 342 2.11 15.82 -1.10
CA SER A 342 0.94 16.42 -1.71
C SER A 342 1.10 17.93 -1.82
N LYS A 343 0.64 18.47 -2.94
CA LYS A 343 0.60 19.92 -3.18
C LYS A 343 -0.27 20.65 -2.15
N TYR A 344 -1.31 19.96 -1.67
CA TYR A 344 -2.34 20.51 -0.80
C TYR A 344 -2.45 19.73 0.51
N ILE A 345 -2.94 20.41 1.53
CA ILE A 345 -3.47 19.80 2.75
C ILE A 345 -4.98 19.90 2.71
N ASP A 346 -5.65 18.81 3.04
CA ASP A 346 -7.09 18.64 2.91
C ASP A 346 -7.78 18.77 4.26
N LEU A 347 -8.71 19.72 4.39
CA LEU A 347 -9.69 19.74 5.47
C LEU A 347 -10.72 18.63 5.21
N LEU A 348 -10.86 17.69 6.15
CA LEU A 348 -11.77 16.54 6.00
C LEU A 348 -13.04 16.66 6.84
N GLN A 349 -12.90 16.97 8.13
CA GLN A 349 -14.01 16.90 9.09
C GLN A 349 -13.87 17.97 10.18
N LEU A 350 -15.02 18.34 10.75
CA LEU A 350 -15.15 19.13 11.97
C LEU A 350 -16.01 18.36 12.97
N ASP A 351 -15.50 18.16 14.18
CA ASP A 351 -16.29 17.69 15.32
C ASP A 351 -16.71 18.89 16.18
N LYS A 352 -17.89 19.43 15.88
CA LYS A 352 -18.39 20.69 16.46
C LYS A 352 -18.53 20.64 17.98
N SER A 353 -18.81 19.47 18.58
CA SER A 353 -18.94 19.33 20.04
C SER A 353 -17.61 19.47 20.78
N LYS A 354 -16.50 19.14 20.10
CA LYS A 354 -15.14 19.11 20.70
C LYS A 354 -14.22 20.21 20.16
N ASN A 355 -14.62 20.89 19.09
CA ASN A 355 -13.82 21.83 18.30
C ASN A 355 -12.58 21.18 17.67
N ASP A 356 -12.69 19.90 17.34
CA ASP A 356 -11.62 19.13 16.71
C ASP A 356 -11.75 19.24 15.17
N ILE A 357 -10.65 19.54 14.50
CA ILE A 357 -10.55 19.60 13.04
C ILE A 357 -9.65 18.47 12.55
N LEU A 358 -10.08 17.77 11.49
CA LEU A 358 -9.29 16.74 10.81
C LEU A 358 -8.65 17.28 9.54
N PHE A 359 -7.31 17.25 9.49
CA PHE A 359 -6.53 17.50 8.28
C PHE A 359 -5.92 16.21 7.71
N ARG A 360 -5.66 16.20 6.40
CA ARG A 360 -4.97 15.11 5.71
C ARG A 360 -3.96 15.61 4.68
N TYR A 361 -2.84 14.91 4.56
CA TYR A 361 -1.92 15.03 3.42
C TYR A 361 -1.34 13.67 3.02
N TYR A 362 -0.59 13.65 1.93
CA TYR A 362 0.08 12.46 1.41
C TYR A 362 1.58 12.72 1.20
N SER A 363 2.42 11.70 1.37
CA SER A 363 3.86 11.81 1.15
C SER A 363 4.51 10.48 0.77
N SER A 364 5.68 10.56 0.12
CA SER A 364 6.50 9.38 -0.22
C SER A 364 7.07 8.70 1.03
N TYR A 365 7.44 9.48 2.05
CA TYR A 365 8.02 9.03 3.31
C TYR A 365 7.30 9.65 4.50
N ASN A 366 7.55 9.16 5.71
CA ASN A 366 7.03 9.83 6.90
C ASN A 366 7.69 11.23 7.02
N THR A 367 6.87 12.28 6.96
CA THR A 367 7.34 13.66 6.80
C THR A 367 6.93 14.50 8.02
N PRO A 368 7.87 15.23 8.65
CA PRO A 368 7.56 16.17 9.73
C PRO A 368 6.51 17.20 9.32
N ILE A 369 5.59 17.48 10.26
CA ILE A 369 4.53 18.46 10.10
C ILE A 369 4.47 19.36 11.34
N GLU A 370 4.26 20.64 11.08
CA GLU A 370 4.01 21.67 12.07
C GLU A 370 2.65 22.31 11.76
N VAL A 371 1.71 22.22 12.71
CA VAL A 371 0.44 22.95 12.65
C VAL A 371 0.58 24.13 13.60
N SER A 372 0.23 25.34 13.15
CA SER A 372 0.30 26.55 13.98
C SER A 372 -0.98 27.36 13.89
N ILE A 373 -1.28 28.06 14.97
CA ILE A 373 -2.34 29.07 15.05
C ILE A 373 -1.75 30.40 15.54
N GLY A 374 -1.83 31.42 14.69
CA GLY A 374 -1.04 32.65 14.90
C GLY A 374 0.46 32.35 14.96
N HIS A 375 1.06 32.46 16.14
CA HIS A 375 2.49 32.18 16.40
C HIS A 375 2.74 30.94 17.29
N GLN A 376 1.69 30.20 17.65
CA GLN A 376 1.77 29.06 18.55
C GLN A 376 1.62 27.75 17.77
N GLU A 377 2.43 26.75 18.11
CA GLU A 377 2.26 25.39 17.59
C GLU A 377 1.02 24.74 18.22
N LEU A 378 0.20 24.11 17.39
CA LEU A 378 -0.91 23.27 17.82
C LEU A 378 -0.49 21.81 17.79
N ILE A 379 -0.55 21.18 18.96
CA ILE A 379 -0.22 19.76 19.10
C ILE A 379 -1.45 18.93 18.72
N PRO A 380 -1.36 17.99 17.75
CA PRO A 380 -2.45 17.08 17.43
C PRO A 380 -2.85 16.24 18.64
N ILE A 381 -4.16 16.09 18.86
CA ILE A 381 -4.70 15.22 19.91
C ILE A 381 -4.57 13.76 19.48
N TYR A 382 -4.96 13.50 18.24
CA TYR A 382 -4.81 12.20 17.60
C TYR A 382 -4.16 12.43 16.26
N PHE A 383 -3.26 11.54 15.91
CA PHE A 383 -2.65 11.52 14.60
C PHE A 383 -2.42 10.07 14.20
N LYS A 384 -2.36 9.85 12.90
CA LYS A 384 -2.05 8.54 12.36
C LYS A 384 -1.35 8.67 11.02
N ASN A 385 -0.25 7.94 10.91
CA ASN A 385 0.40 7.62 9.67
C ASN A 385 -0.25 6.35 9.11
N ILE A 386 -0.82 6.40 7.92
CA ILE A 386 -1.49 5.28 7.25
C ILE A 386 -0.56 4.86 6.10
N CYS A 387 -0.26 3.58 6.01
CA CYS A 387 0.51 3.06 4.87
C CYS A 387 -0.46 2.53 3.80
N HIS A 388 -0.27 2.96 2.56
CA HIS A 388 -0.97 2.38 1.42
C HIS A 388 0.01 1.44 0.72
N LYS A 389 -0.34 0.15 0.64
CA LYS A 389 0.53 -0.88 0.07
C LYS A 389 0.16 -1.16 -1.38
N LEU A 390 1.17 -1.31 -2.23
CA LEU A 390 1.04 -1.80 -3.60
C LEU A 390 1.81 -3.11 -3.68
N PHE A 391 1.12 -4.22 -3.97
CA PHE A 391 1.75 -5.55 -4.02
C PHE A 391 2.51 -5.91 -2.72
N SER A 392 1.89 -5.61 -1.58
CA SER A 392 2.44 -5.74 -0.22
C SER A 392 3.55 -4.77 0.19
N ASP A 393 4.13 -4.00 -0.74
CA ASP A 393 5.16 -3.01 -0.45
C ASP A 393 4.56 -1.63 -0.18
N VAL A 394 5.18 -0.85 0.72
CA VAL A 394 4.67 0.50 1.05
C VAL A 394 4.81 1.45 -0.13
N PHE A 395 3.68 1.85 -0.71
CA PHE A 395 3.62 2.67 -1.91
C PHE A 395 3.64 4.17 -1.58
N PHE A 396 2.79 4.64 -0.68
CA PHE A 396 2.82 6.01 -0.16
C PHE A 396 2.21 6.05 1.25
N TYR A 397 2.43 7.17 1.94
CA TYR A 397 1.83 7.44 3.25
C TYR A 397 0.71 8.46 3.14
N GLU A 398 -0.32 8.27 3.95
CA GLU A 398 -1.37 9.24 4.23
C GLU A 398 -1.31 9.60 5.71
N GLN A 399 -1.23 10.89 6.03
CA GLN A 399 -1.28 11.35 7.41
C GLN A 399 -2.62 11.99 7.70
N ARG A 400 -3.19 11.64 8.84
CA ARG A 400 -4.42 12.22 9.39
C ARG A 400 -4.14 12.80 10.76
N ILE A 401 -4.50 14.06 10.97
CA ILE A 401 -4.25 14.77 12.23
C ILE A 401 -5.52 15.46 12.72
N TRP A 402 -5.91 15.16 13.94
CA TRP A 402 -6.98 15.82 14.68
C TRP A 402 -6.39 16.89 15.58
N VAL A 403 -6.79 18.14 15.36
CA VAL A 403 -6.29 19.30 16.12
C VAL A 403 -7.48 20.01 16.75
N GLN A 404 -7.38 20.29 18.05
CA GLN A 404 -8.40 21.07 18.75
C GLN A 404 -8.06 22.55 18.71
N ILE A 405 -9.09 23.38 18.52
CA ILE A 405 -8.96 24.83 18.57
C ILE A 405 -9.61 25.38 19.84
N GLY A 406 -8.86 26.18 20.60
CA GLY A 406 -9.35 26.94 21.75
C GLY A 406 -10.33 28.03 21.32
N ARG A 407 -11.32 28.35 22.16
CA ARG A 407 -12.38 29.32 21.81
C ARG A 407 -11.81 30.72 21.56
N GLU A 408 -10.77 31.09 22.31
CA GLU A 408 -10.00 32.32 22.17
C GLU A 408 -9.23 32.44 20.85
N ASP A 409 -9.05 31.34 20.11
CA ASP A 409 -8.27 31.31 18.88
C ASP A 409 -9.12 31.23 17.61
N TYR A 410 -10.45 31.34 17.71
CA TYR A 410 -11.34 31.07 16.57
C TYR A 410 -11.13 31.97 15.35
N ASP A 411 -10.68 33.20 15.58
CA ASP A 411 -10.39 34.19 14.54
C ASP A 411 -8.91 34.18 14.09
N LYS A 412 -8.05 33.40 14.76
CA LYS A 412 -6.63 33.32 14.41
C LYS A 412 -6.42 32.41 13.20
N GLN A 413 -5.42 32.75 12.38
CA GLN A 413 -5.08 32.00 11.17
C GLN A 413 -4.41 30.67 11.53
N ILE A 414 -4.91 29.60 10.94
CA ILE A 414 -4.31 28.26 10.96
C ILE A 414 -3.35 28.15 9.77
N LYS A 415 -2.10 27.77 10.05
CA LYS A 415 -1.07 27.49 9.03
C LYS A 415 -0.48 26.11 9.26
N ILE A 416 -0.06 25.47 8.18
CA ILE A 416 0.55 24.15 8.25
C ILE A 416 1.80 24.13 7.37
N LYS A 417 2.91 23.66 7.93
CA LYS A 417 4.18 23.45 7.22
C LYS A 417 4.48 21.97 7.09
N LEU A 418 5.04 21.58 5.95
CA LEU A 418 5.70 20.30 5.72
C LEU A 418 7.13 20.57 5.29
N LEU A 419 8.13 20.00 5.97
CA LEU A 419 9.57 20.27 5.73
C LEU A 419 9.87 21.77 5.59
N ASP A 420 9.41 22.55 6.58
CA ASP A 420 9.55 24.01 6.65
C ASP A 420 8.86 24.83 5.54
N LYS A 421 8.11 24.19 4.64
CA LYS A 421 7.36 24.87 3.58
C LYS A 421 5.87 24.94 3.95
N PHE A 422 5.32 26.16 3.98
CA PHE A 422 3.89 26.36 4.10
C PHE A 422 3.15 25.72 2.94
N LYS A 423 2.06 25.02 3.25
CA LYS A 423 1.21 24.36 2.25
C LYS A 423 -0.14 25.05 2.13
N THR A 424 -0.65 25.12 0.91
CA THR A 424 -2.01 25.58 0.64
C THR A 424 -3.01 24.57 1.18
N ILE A 425 -4.04 25.05 1.87
CA ILE A 425 -5.11 24.22 2.43
C ILE A 425 -6.31 24.24 1.50
N ARG A 426 -6.97 23.09 1.33
CA ARG A 426 -8.25 22.95 0.62
C ARG A 426 -9.39 22.73 1.60
N ASP A 427 -10.52 23.37 1.33
CA ASP A 427 -11.76 23.31 2.11
C ASP A 427 -12.50 21.97 1.97
N PHE A 428 -13.66 21.84 2.61
CA PHE A 428 -14.53 20.67 2.50
C PHE A 428 -15.04 20.38 1.06
N ASN A 429 -14.91 21.33 0.13
CA ASN A 429 -15.24 21.20 -1.30
C ASN A 429 -14.01 21.00 -2.19
N ARG A 430 -12.82 20.80 -1.60
CA ARG A 430 -11.53 20.70 -2.30
C ARG A 430 -11.12 21.99 -3.05
N LYS A 431 -11.60 23.15 -2.62
CA LYS A 431 -11.19 24.46 -3.13
C LYS A 431 -10.06 25.02 -2.28
N GLU A 432 -9.07 25.62 -2.93
CA GLU A 432 -7.95 26.27 -2.25
C GLU A 432 -8.43 27.47 -1.43
N ILE A 433 -7.92 27.60 -0.20
CA ILE A 433 -8.18 28.73 0.70
C ILE A 433 -6.86 29.45 1.00
N SER A 434 -6.88 30.78 0.91
CA SER A 434 -5.73 31.62 1.25
C SER A 434 -5.54 31.81 2.76
N THR A 435 -6.62 32.01 3.50
CA THR A 435 -6.62 32.21 4.96
C THR A 435 -7.66 31.30 5.61
N LEU A 436 -7.22 30.36 6.44
CA LEU A 436 -8.07 29.44 7.17
C LEU A 436 -8.18 29.87 8.64
N THR A 437 -9.40 30.03 9.15
CA THR A 437 -9.70 30.23 10.57
C THR A 437 -10.76 29.23 11.01
N TYR A 438 -10.87 28.95 12.31
CA TYR A 438 -11.92 28.06 12.79
C TYR A 438 -13.32 28.62 12.48
N LYS A 439 -13.51 29.94 12.61
CA LYS A 439 -14.78 30.60 12.27
C LYS A 439 -15.20 30.37 10.82
N LEU A 440 -14.25 30.44 9.87
CA LEU A 440 -14.52 30.12 8.47
C LEU A 440 -14.89 28.63 8.30
N ILE A 441 -14.18 27.72 8.97
CA ILE A 441 -14.47 26.28 8.93
C ILE A 441 -15.87 26.01 9.47
N GLN A 442 -16.23 26.61 10.60
CA GLN A 442 -17.55 26.48 11.23
C GLN A 442 -18.65 27.04 10.31
N GLN A 443 -18.45 28.22 9.72
CA GLN A 443 -19.39 28.80 8.77
C GLN A 443 -19.58 27.89 7.54
N GLN A 444 -18.49 27.36 6.96
CA GLN A 444 -18.55 26.42 5.84
C GLN A 444 -19.24 25.12 6.20
N TYR A 445 -19.03 24.62 7.42
CA TYR A 445 -19.68 23.44 7.95
C TYR A 445 -21.18 23.69 8.12
N ASP A 446 -21.58 24.75 8.80
CA ASP A 446 -22.98 25.09 9.04
C ASP A 446 -23.73 25.35 7.71
N ASN A 447 -23.09 26.00 6.72
CA ASN A 447 -23.66 26.18 5.37
C ASN A 447 -23.90 24.87 4.60
N ARG A 448 -23.21 23.79 4.98
CA ARG A 448 -23.37 22.46 4.37
C ARG A 448 -24.35 21.58 5.14
N TYR A 449 -24.81 22.02 6.32
CA TYR A 449 -25.74 21.29 7.14
C TYR A 449 -27.04 21.04 6.35
N PRO A 450 -27.46 19.77 6.16
CA PRO A 450 -28.69 19.48 5.43
C PRO A 450 -29.93 19.97 6.16
N CYS A 451 -30.94 20.43 5.42
CA CYS A 451 -32.27 20.60 6.00
C CYS A 451 -32.88 19.21 6.26
N PHE A 452 -33.11 18.89 7.52
CA PHE A 452 -33.84 17.70 7.95
C PHE A 452 -35.29 18.05 8.26
N HIS A 453 -36.23 17.21 7.83
CA HIS A 453 -37.61 17.33 8.26
C HIS A 453 -37.81 16.66 9.62
N VAL A 454 -37.65 17.46 10.68
CA VAL A 454 -37.76 16.96 12.06
C VAL A 454 -39.22 16.81 12.45
N ILE A 455 -39.59 15.60 12.86
CA ILE A 455 -40.89 15.25 13.43
C ILE A 455 -40.73 15.13 14.94
N ASN A 456 -41.50 15.89 15.70
CA ASN A 456 -41.36 16.01 17.16
C ASN A 456 -41.42 14.67 17.91
N SER A 457 -42.24 13.70 17.46
CA SER A 457 -42.33 12.37 18.10
C SER A 457 -41.05 11.53 17.97
N TYR A 458 -40.13 11.91 17.08
CA TYR A 458 -38.86 11.24 16.86
C TYR A 458 -37.64 12.14 17.12
N ALA A 459 -37.86 13.37 17.62
CA ALA A 459 -36.79 14.33 17.83
C ALA A 459 -35.77 13.80 18.84
N GLY A 460 -34.50 13.74 18.45
CA GLY A 460 -33.40 13.30 19.30
C GLY A 460 -33.36 11.80 19.59
N CYS A 461 -34.18 10.99 18.92
CA CYS A 461 -34.21 9.55 19.15
C CYS A 461 -32.90 8.85 18.74
N TRP A 462 -32.68 7.65 19.25
CA TRP A 462 -31.62 6.75 18.80
C TRP A 462 -32.23 5.65 17.95
N LEU A 463 -31.67 5.44 16.76
CA LEU A 463 -32.06 4.35 15.88
C LEU A 463 -31.05 3.22 15.99
N LEU A 464 -31.53 2.04 16.40
CA LEU A 464 -30.74 0.83 16.52
C LEU A 464 -31.14 -0.16 15.43
N MET A 465 -30.17 -0.82 14.80
CA MET A 465 -30.44 -1.92 13.88
C MET A 465 -29.25 -2.85 13.68
N ASP A 466 -29.50 -4.14 13.51
CA ASP A 466 -28.48 -5.10 13.09
C ASP A 466 -28.38 -5.11 11.56
N ARG A 467 -29.33 -5.78 10.89
CA ARG A 467 -29.52 -5.72 9.44
C ARG A 467 -30.89 -5.13 9.11
N ASP A 468 -31.12 -4.81 7.85
CA ASP A 468 -32.44 -4.43 7.37
C ASP A 468 -33.47 -5.56 7.56
N ASN A 469 -33.05 -6.82 7.39
CA ASN A 469 -33.96 -7.97 7.35
C ASN A 469 -33.87 -8.93 8.55
N GLN A 470 -32.95 -8.72 9.49
CA GLN A 470 -32.66 -9.66 10.58
C GLN A 470 -32.10 -8.93 11.81
N ALA A 471 -32.48 -9.40 13.01
CA ALA A 471 -31.94 -8.97 14.29
C ALA A 471 -30.95 -10.01 14.87
N ASP A 472 -30.92 -10.21 16.19
CA ASP A 472 -30.08 -11.17 16.92
C ASP A 472 -28.56 -10.90 16.90
N ASP A 473 -28.16 -9.62 16.75
CA ASP A 473 -26.76 -9.20 16.83
C ASP A 473 -26.60 -8.01 17.82
N ASN A 474 -25.45 -7.32 17.79
CA ASN A 474 -25.06 -6.37 18.83
C ASN A 474 -26.05 -5.24 19.12
N ALA A 475 -26.79 -4.76 18.11
CA ALA A 475 -27.75 -3.68 18.30
C ALA A 475 -28.96 -4.15 19.12
N GLU A 476 -29.42 -5.38 18.93
CA GLU A 476 -30.51 -5.95 19.74
C GLU A 476 -30.10 -6.07 21.21
N HIS A 477 -28.92 -6.64 21.48
CA HIS A 477 -28.41 -6.80 22.85
C HIS A 477 -28.21 -5.46 23.55
N LEU A 478 -27.66 -4.48 22.83
CA LEU A 478 -27.52 -3.13 23.34
C LEU A 478 -28.88 -2.46 23.60
N TYR A 479 -29.87 -2.64 22.71
CA TYR A 479 -31.22 -2.11 22.90
C TYR A 479 -31.82 -2.61 24.22
N ARG A 480 -31.77 -3.93 24.46
CA ARG A 480 -32.30 -4.53 25.71
C ARG A 480 -31.61 -3.97 26.94
N TYR A 481 -30.29 -3.81 26.89
CA TYR A 481 -29.52 -3.23 27.98
C TYR A 481 -29.93 -1.78 28.26
N ILE A 482 -30.02 -0.94 27.22
CA ILE A 482 -30.38 0.47 27.39
C ILE A 482 -31.83 0.61 27.86
N ALA A 483 -32.77 -0.15 27.28
CA ALA A 483 -34.18 -0.10 27.68
C ALA A 483 -34.37 -0.41 29.17
N LYS A 484 -33.55 -1.30 29.71
CA LYS A 484 -33.56 -1.66 31.14
C LYS A 484 -32.92 -0.59 32.04
N HIS A 485 -31.82 0.03 31.63
CA HIS A 485 -31.00 0.88 32.52
C HIS A 485 -31.17 2.39 32.29
N ARG A 486 -31.63 2.78 31.10
CA ARG A 486 -31.83 4.18 30.66
C ARG A 486 -33.13 4.32 29.85
N PRO A 487 -34.29 4.07 30.49
CA PRO A 487 -35.60 4.21 29.84
C PRO A 487 -35.94 5.66 29.46
N ASP A 488 -35.16 6.63 29.93
CA ASP A 488 -35.23 8.04 29.53
C ASP A 488 -34.75 8.29 28.10
N ILE A 489 -34.01 7.37 27.50
CA ILE A 489 -33.54 7.49 26.11
C ILE A 489 -34.63 6.98 25.17
N LEU A 490 -35.15 7.86 24.33
CA LEU A 490 -36.08 7.49 23.26
C LEU A 490 -35.36 6.69 22.18
N MET A 491 -35.71 5.41 22.04
CA MET A 491 -35.10 4.50 21.07
C MET A 491 -36.13 3.82 20.18
N PHE A 492 -35.72 3.54 18.95
CA PHE A 492 -36.46 2.70 18.02
C PHE A 492 -35.52 1.67 17.41
N PHE A 493 -36.03 0.46 17.19
CA PHE A 493 -35.33 -0.61 16.51
C PHE A 493 -35.86 -0.76 15.07
N VAL A 494 -34.99 -0.59 14.09
CA VAL A 494 -35.37 -0.59 12.67
C VAL A 494 -35.19 -1.98 12.08
N LEU A 495 -36.27 -2.53 11.50
CA LEU A 495 -36.30 -3.87 10.92
C LEU A 495 -37.35 -3.93 9.80
N LEU A 496 -37.17 -4.75 8.78
CA LEU A 496 -38.22 -4.99 7.77
C LEU A 496 -39.46 -5.60 8.44
N ARG A 497 -40.65 -5.14 8.02
CA ARG A 497 -41.93 -5.58 8.60
C ARG A 497 -42.22 -7.07 8.41
N ASP A 498 -41.68 -7.66 7.36
CA ASP A 498 -41.79 -9.09 7.04
C ASP A 498 -40.61 -9.93 7.55
N SER A 499 -39.73 -9.35 8.38
CA SER A 499 -38.67 -10.10 9.05
C SER A 499 -39.27 -11.12 10.01
N HIS A 500 -38.65 -12.30 10.08
CA HIS A 500 -39.03 -13.37 11.00
C HIS A 500 -38.80 -13.00 12.48
N ASP A 501 -37.99 -11.97 12.75
CA ASP A 501 -37.75 -11.45 14.10
C ASP A 501 -38.80 -10.43 14.57
N TRP A 502 -39.65 -9.90 13.66
CA TRP A 502 -40.56 -8.79 13.99
C TRP A 502 -41.49 -9.13 15.16
N ASP A 503 -42.24 -10.23 15.07
CA ASP A 503 -43.23 -10.62 16.07
C ASP A 503 -42.59 -10.94 17.43
N ARG A 504 -41.37 -11.49 17.42
CA ARG A 504 -40.58 -11.78 18.62
C ARG A 504 -40.22 -10.48 19.34
N LEU A 505 -39.64 -9.53 18.61
CA LEU A 505 -39.19 -8.27 19.19
C LEU A 505 -40.36 -7.38 19.64
N GLU A 506 -41.48 -7.40 18.92
CA GLU A 506 -42.70 -6.69 19.32
C GLU A 506 -43.23 -7.22 20.66
N LYS A 507 -43.26 -8.54 20.85
CA LYS A 507 -43.63 -9.19 22.13
C LYS A 507 -42.66 -8.86 23.26
N ASP A 508 -41.37 -8.71 22.94
CA ASP A 508 -40.33 -8.30 23.89
C ASP A 508 -40.38 -6.81 24.25
N GLY A 509 -41.33 -6.04 23.69
CA GLY A 509 -41.54 -4.62 24.01
C GLY A 509 -40.62 -3.67 23.24
N PHE A 510 -40.10 -4.07 22.08
CA PHE A 510 -39.30 -3.18 21.24
C PHE A 510 -40.19 -2.14 20.54
N ASN A 511 -39.72 -0.90 20.49
CA ASN A 511 -40.32 0.14 19.67
C ASN A 511 -39.86 -0.05 18.21
N LEU A 512 -40.61 -0.84 17.44
CA LEU A 512 -40.22 -1.21 16.08
C LEU A 512 -40.58 -0.14 15.03
N LEU A 513 -39.66 0.08 14.09
CA LEU A 513 -39.89 0.86 12.87
C LEU A 513 -39.64 0.01 11.64
N ALA A 514 -40.62 -0.01 10.73
CA ALA A 514 -40.53 -0.77 9.49
C ALA A 514 -39.46 -0.14 8.57
N PHE A 515 -38.40 -0.89 8.26
CA PHE A 515 -37.33 -0.44 7.39
C PHE A 515 -37.90 -0.01 6.02
N GLY A 516 -37.56 1.22 5.62
CA GLY A 516 -38.03 1.81 4.38
C GLY A 516 -39.43 2.43 4.40
N SER A 517 -40.13 2.42 5.54
CA SER A 517 -41.40 3.13 5.70
C SER A 517 -41.21 4.65 5.83
N LYS A 518 -42.31 5.40 5.74
CA LYS A 518 -42.27 6.86 5.94
C LYS A 518 -41.91 7.23 7.38
N GLU A 519 -42.40 6.45 8.35
CA GLU A 519 -42.07 6.59 9.76
C GLU A 519 -40.58 6.37 10.01
N HIS A 520 -39.98 5.36 9.36
CA HIS A 520 -38.54 5.17 9.39
C HIS A 520 -37.80 6.38 8.82
N GLU A 521 -38.21 6.91 7.66
CA GLU A 521 -37.60 8.11 7.07
C GLU A 521 -37.72 9.33 8.00
N TYR A 522 -38.88 9.56 8.61
CA TYR A 522 -39.10 10.63 9.58
C TYR A 522 -38.21 10.48 10.81
N ALA A 523 -38.12 9.28 11.37
CA ALA A 523 -37.26 9.02 12.51
C ALA A 523 -35.79 9.22 12.15
N LEU A 524 -35.38 8.78 10.96
CA LEU A 524 -34.01 8.89 10.47
C LEU A 524 -33.58 10.36 10.22
N GLU A 525 -34.51 11.20 9.78
CA GLU A 525 -34.27 12.65 9.68
C GLU A 525 -34.26 13.34 11.06
N SER A 526 -34.97 12.81 12.04
CA SER A 526 -35.15 13.40 13.38
C SER A 526 -34.19 12.89 14.46
N CYS A 527 -33.51 11.76 14.22
CA CYS A 527 -32.65 11.11 15.19
C CYS A 527 -31.35 11.90 15.43
N ASP A 528 -30.72 11.66 16.58
CA ASP A 528 -29.36 12.13 16.86
C ASP A 528 -28.32 11.08 16.49
N LYS A 529 -28.66 9.80 16.70
CA LYS A 529 -27.72 8.68 16.63
C LYS A 529 -28.27 7.53 15.81
N ILE A 530 -27.41 6.97 14.98
CA ILE A 530 -27.63 5.73 14.23
C ILE A 530 -26.61 4.73 14.73
N ILE A 531 -27.09 3.66 15.35
CA ILE A 531 -26.29 2.66 16.03
C ILE A 531 -26.54 1.34 15.31
N SER A 532 -25.49 0.74 14.74
CA SER A 532 -25.67 -0.48 13.96
C SER A 532 -24.49 -1.42 13.97
N SER A 533 -24.80 -2.72 13.92
CA SER A 533 -23.85 -3.82 13.72
C SER A 533 -23.26 -3.85 12.31
N HIS A 534 -23.84 -3.10 11.37
CA HIS A 534 -23.38 -3.01 9.98
C HIS A 534 -23.07 -1.56 9.55
N ALA A 535 -21.98 -1.39 8.79
CA ALA A 535 -21.59 -0.11 8.19
C ALA A 535 -21.86 -0.07 6.67
N ALA A 536 -22.84 -0.81 6.18
CA ALA A 536 -23.20 -0.81 4.76
C ALA A 536 -23.86 0.51 4.33
N GLN A 537 -23.99 0.75 3.02
CA GLN A 537 -24.58 2.00 2.51
C GLN A 537 -26.03 2.18 2.95
N PHE A 538 -26.81 1.10 3.09
CA PHE A 538 -28.21 1.18 3.54
C PHE A 538 -28.37 1.74 4.96
N VAL A 539 -27.31 1.70 5.78
CA VAL A 539 -27.26 2.31 7.12
C VAL A 539 -26.61 3.69 7.07
N THR A 540 -25.41 3.76 6.48
CA THR A 540 -24.55 4.96 6.55
C THR A 540 -24.97 6.09 5.58
N ASP A 541 -25.74 5.77 4.54
CA ASP A 541 -26.19 6.70 3.50
C ASP A 541 -27.50 6.20 2.85
N TYR A 542 -28.53 5.95 3.67
CA TYR A 542 -29.83 5.42 3.23
C TYR A 542 -30.43 6.18 2.03
N PHE A 543 -30.43 7.52 2.10
CA PHE A 543 -30.99 8.39 1.05
C PHE A 543 -30.09 8.54 -0.19
N LYS A 544 -28.85 8.04 -0.15
CA LYS A 544 -27.84 8.11 -1.24
C LYS A 544 -27.46 9.54 -1.65
N ASP A 545 -27.70 10.51 -0.77
CA ASP A 545 -27.38 11.92 -0.97
C ASP A 545 -26.38 12.45 0.07
N LYS A 546 -25.87 11.55 0.93
CA LYS A 546 -24.87 11.79 1.98
C LYS A 546 -25.34 12.68 3.13
N ARG A 547 -26.63 13.00 3.23
CA ARG A 547 -27.14 13.80 4.35
C ARG A 547 -27.05 13.07 5.70
N MET A 548 -27.08 11.74 5.68
CA MET A 548 -26.96 10.91 6.88
C MET A 548 -25.60 11.01 7.59
N LEU A 549 -24.56 11.49 6.90
CA LEU A 549 -23.21 11.67 7.47
C LEU A 549 -23.15 12.75 8.56
N TRP A 550 -24.21 13.55 8.69
CA TRP A 550 -24.37 14.58 9.71
C TRP A 550 -24.95 14.04 11.02
N LYS A 551 -25.49 12.82 11.01
CA LYS A 551 -25.89 12.10 12.22
C LYS A 551 -24.68 11.43 12.85
N LYS A 552 -24.73 11.17 14.17
CA LYS A 552 -23.66 10.41 14.84
C LYS A 552 -23.84 8.93 14.51
N PHE A 553 -22.84 8.34 13.84
CA PHE A 553 -22.89 6.93 13.46
C PHE A 553 -21.98 6.08 14.36
N ILE A 554 -22.58 5.07 15.01
CA ILE A 554 -21.93 4.14 15.92
C ILE A 554 -21.93 2.76 15.28
N PHE A 555 -20.75 2.26 14.97
CA PHE A 555 -20.53 0.96 14.37
C PHE A 555 -20.18 -0.07 15.44
N LEU A 556 -21.16 -0.93 15.74
CA LEU A 556 -21.04 -1.98 16.75
C LEU A 556 -20.30 -3.23 16.27
N GLN A 557 -20.02 -3.32 14.96
CA GLN A 557 -19.57 -4.55 14.27
C GLN A 557 -20.56 -5.72 14.37
N HIS A 558 -20.30 -6.77 13.59
CA HIS A 558 -21.05 -8.05 13.60
C HIS A 558 -20.10 -9.25 13.75
N GLY A 559 -18.88 -8.99 14.20
CA GLY A 559 -17.80 -9.96 14.33
C GLY A 559 -16.43 -9.29 14.33
N ILE A 560 -15.44 -10.01 14.83
CA ILE A 560 -14.07 -9.53 14.97
C ILE A 560 -13.38 -9.44 13.61
N ILE A 561 -12.79 -8.28 13.34
CA ILE A 561 -12.01 -7.99 12.14
C ILE A 561 -10.60 -8.53 12.34
N HIS A 562 -10.34 -9.72 11.78
CA HIS A 562 -9.04 -10.41 11.87
C HIS A 562 -8.26 -10.36 10.54
N ASN A 563 -8.99 -10.30 9.41
CA ASN A 563 -8.46 -10.02 8.08
C ASN A 563 -8.51 -8.51 7.77
N ASP A 564 -7.63 -8.01 6.89
CA ASP A 564 -7.62 -6.60 6.50
C ASP A 564 -8.82 -6.26 5.60
N GLN A 565 -9.73 -5.46 6.16
CA GLN A 565 -10.95 -4.93 5.58
C GLN A 565 -10.89 -3.40 5.35
N SER A 566 -9.72 -2.79 5.45
CA SER A 566 -9.53 -1.34 5.31
C SER A 566 -10.13 -0.77 4.03
N ALA A 567 -10.12 -1.55 2.94
CA ALA A 567 -10.76 -1.23 1.66
C ALA A 567 -12.26 -0.88 1.79
N LEU A 568 -13.00 -1.55 2.69
CA LEU A 568 -14.43 -1.29 2.95
C LEU A 568 -14.70 0.06 3.61
N PHE A 569 -13.65 0.66 4.19
CA PHE A 569 -13.70 1.94 4.89
C PHE A 569 -12.97 3.07 4.14
N LYS A 570 -12.29 2.77 3.02
CA LYS A 570 -11.53 3.75 2.23
C LYS A 570 -12.29 5.04 1.86
N PRO A 571 -13.58 5.01 1.46
CA PRO A 571 -14.25 6.25 1.08
C PRO A 571 -14.30 7.24 2.24
N ASP A 572 -13.74 8.45 2.07
CA ASP A 572 -13.68 9.48 3.11
C ASP A 572 -15.04 9.89 3.66
N TRP A 573 -16.06 9.87 2.78
CA TRP A 573 -17.43 10.21 3.15
C TRP A 573 -18.00 9.21 4.16
N LYS A 574 -17.49 7.98 4.24
CA LYS A 574 -17.92 7.01 5.24
C LYS A 574 -17.32 7.38 6.60
N LYS A 575 -18.08 8.19 7.33
CA LYS A 575 -17.77 8.71 8.66
C LYS A 575 -18.28 7.73 9.71
N ILE A 576 -17.43 7.41 10.69
CA ILE A 576 -17.78 6.60 11.87
C ILE A 576 -17.37 7.44 13.08
N ASP A 577 -18.33 7.76 13.95
CA ASP A 577 -18.09 8.55 15.16
C ASP A 577 -17.63 7.65 16.33
N LEU A 578 -18.05 6.38 16.35
CA LEU A 578 -17.59 5.35 17.28
C LEU A 578 -17.52 3.99 16.57
N PHE A 579 -16.40 3.30 16.70
CA PHE A 579 -16.08 2.00 16.10
C PHE A 579 -15.62 1.05 17.22
N LEU A 580 -16.44 0.05 17.52
CA LEU A 580 -16.10 -0.93 18.56
C LEU A 580 -15.07 -1.95 18.06
N THR A 581 -14.26 -2.44 18.99
CA THR A 581 -13.41 -3.63 18.84
C THR A 581 -13.46 -4.47 20.11
N SER A 582 -13.05 -5.73 19.99
CA SER A 582 -13.11 -6.70 21.09
C SER A 582 -11.78 -7.30 21.48
N GLY A 583 -10.84 -7.43 20.54
CA GLY A 583 -9.49 -7.93 20.79
C GLY A 583 -8.44 -6.83 20.88
N ILE A 584 -7.37 -7.06 21.65
CA ILE A 584 -6.22 -6.14 21.70
C ILE A 584 -5.60 -6.01 20.30
N ASP A 585 -5.30 -7.13 19.64
CA ASP A 585 -4.67 -7.12 18.33
C ASP A 585 -5.60 -6.54 17.24
N GLU A 586 -6.91 -6.75 17.36
CA GLU A 586 -7.91 -6.12 16.49
C GLU A 586 -7.85 -4.59 16.64
N TYR A 587 -7.92 -4.09 17.88
CA TYR A 587 -7.82 -2.67 18.19
C TYR A 587 -6.52 -2.07 17.66
N VAL A 588 -5.39 -2.73 17.90
CA VAL A 588 -4.06 -2.31 17.44
C VAL A 588 -4.04 -2.25 15.92
N SER A 589 -4.47 -3.29 15.21
CA SER A 589 -4.45 -3.32 13.73
C SER A 589 -5.22 -2.15 13.08
N ILE A 590 -6.28 -1.68 13.74
CA ILE A 590 -7.12 -0.58 13.24
C ILE A 590 -6.55 0.78 13.66
N THR A 591 -5.93 0.92 14.84
CA THR A 591 -5.52 2.22 15.40
C THR A 591 -4.04 2.54 15.25
N GLU A 592 -3.17 1.54 15.16
CA GLU A 592 -1.71 1.70 15.15
C GLU A 592 -1.18 2.51 13.96
N GLU A 593 0.00 3.09 14.13
CA GLU A 593 0.71 3.75 13.04
C GLU A 593 1.13 2.74 11.95
N ASN A 594 1.14 3.21 10.70
CA ASN A 594 1.47 2.43 9.51
C ASN A 594 0.53 1.26 9.21
N SER A 595 -0.67 1.19 9.82
CA SER A 595 -1.70 0.26 9.37
C SER A 595 -2.47 0.80 8.15
N SER A 596 -3.18 -0.08 7.43
CA SER A 596 -4.01 0.28 6.25
C SER A 596 -5.29 1.05 6.63
N TYR A 597 -5.69 1.03 7.90
CA TYR A 597 -6.95 1.62 8.37
C TYR A 597 -6.82 3.12 8.61
N LYS A 598 -7.85 3.87 8.23
CA LYS A 598 -7.86 5.34 8.34
C LYS A 598 -8.24 5.88 9.73
N PHE A 599 -8.63 5.02 10.66
CA PHE A 599 -9.20 5.40 11.95
C PHE A 599 -8.12 5.54 13.01
N THR A 600 -8.35 6.45 13.96
CA THR A 600 -7.46 6.72 15.09
C THR A 600 -8.12 6.24 16.39
N GLU A 601 -7.40 6.36 17.50
CA GLU A 601 -7.94 6.12 18.85
C GLU A 601 -9.10 7.09 19.21
N LYS A 602 -9.36 8.14 18.41
CA LYS A 602 -10.54 8.99 18.56
C LYS A 602 -11.82 8.23 18.24
N GLU A 603 -11.80 7.47 17.15
CA GLU A 603 -12.98 6.79 16.61
C GLU A 603 -13.12 5.37 17.13
N VAL A 604 -12.01 4.68 17.43
CA VAL A 604 -12.00 3.25 17.76
C VAL A 604 -11.85 3.04 19.26
N LEU A 605 -12.68 2.18 19.85
CA LEU A 605 -12.61 1.82 21.27
C LEU A 605 -12.65 0.30 21.48
N LEU A 606 -11.82 -0.17 22.40
CA LEU A 606 -11.82 -1.55 22.87
C LEU A 606 -12.87 -1.70 23.98
N THR A 607 -14.02 -2.29 23.65
CA THR A 607 -15.17 -2.43 24.57
C THR A 607 -15.64 -3.88 24.74
N GLY A 608 -15.30 -4.75 23.78
CA GLY A 608 -16.04 -5.99 23.55
C GLY A 608 -17.33 -5.74 22.78
N LEU A 609 -17.95 -6.81 22.26
CA LEU A 609 -19.23 -6.72 21.54
C LEU A 609 -20.40 -6.83 22.53
N PRO A 610 -21.49 -6.03 22.38
CA PRO A 610 -22.69 -6.15 23.23
C PRO A 610 -23.23 -7.59 23.38
N ARG A 611 -23.24 -8.38 22.29
CA ARG A 611 -23.71 -9.78 22.32
C ARG A 611 -22.86 -10.70 23.20
N HIS A 612 -21.61 -10.33 23.47
CA HIS A 612 -20.71 -11.12 24.33
C HIS A 612 -21.20 -11.21 25.77
N ASP A 613 -21.98 -10.23 26.25
CA ASP A 613 -22.61 -10.29 27.57
C ASP A 613 -23.63 -11.43 27.64
N ALA A 614 -24.49 -11.52 26.62
CA ALA A 614 -25.46 -12.60 26.51
C ALA A 614 -24.79 -13.96 26.31
N LEU A 615 -23.69 -14.04 25.56
CA LEU A 615 -22.94 -15.29 25.37
C LEU A 615 -22.39 -15.89 26.66
N LEU A 616 -21.96 -15.08 27.64
CA LEU A 616 -21.43 -15.57 28.92
C LEU A 616 -22.51 -16.07 29.89
N THR A 617 -23.80 -15.81 29.61
CA THR A 617 -24.87 -16.29 30.47
C THR A 617 -25.00 -17.81 30.39
N LYS A 618 -25.00 -18.47 31.56
CA LYS A 618 -25.15 -19.93 31.69
C LYS A 618 -26.61 -20.34 31.76
N ASN A 619 -27.38 -19.99 30.75
CA ASN A 619 -28.81 -20.27 30.67
C ASN A 619 -29.16 -21.44 29.73
N ILE A 620 -28.16 -22.01 29.05
CA ILE A 620 -28.32 -23.09 28.07
C ILE A 620 -27.30 -24.17 28.37
N GLU A 621 -27.77 -25.41 28.43
CA GLU A 621 -26.92 -26.59 28.63
C GLU A 621 -26.15 -26.93 27.34
N GLU A 622 -24.92 -27.38 27.51
CA GLU A 622 -24.08 -27.81 26.40
C GLU A 622 -24.46 -29.22 25.93
N GLU A 623 -24.51 -29.41 24.62
CA GLU A 623 -24.90 -30.66 23.96
C GLU A 623 -23.69 -31.34 23.29
N ASN A 624 -23.77 -32.65 23.04
CA ASN A 624 -22.84 -33.35 22.14
C ASN A 624 -23.13 -32.93 20.69
N LEU A 625 -22.78 -31.69 20.36
CA LEU A 625 -23.08 -31.03 19.08
C LEU A 625 -21.79 -30.52 18.45
N ILE A 626 -21.57 -30.90 17.19
CA ILE A 626 -20.56 -30.34 16.29
C ILE A 626 -21.25 -29.31 15.39
N LEU A 627 -20.76 -28.09 15.41
CA LEU A 627 -21.26 -26.98 14.62
C LEU A 627 -20.33 -26.72 13.44
N VAL A 628 -20.84 -26.84 12.22
CA VAL A 628 -20.06 -26.65 10.98
C VAL A 628 -20.52 -25.36 10.30
N MET A 629 -19.64 -24.36 10.25
CA MET A 629 -19.98 -22.99 9.82
C MET A 629 -18.96 -22.42 8.83
N PRO A 630 -19.08 -22.76 7.54
CA PRO A 630 -18.17 -22.23 6.53
C PRO A 630 -18.48 -20.77 6.14
N THR A 631 -17.43 -20.03 5.83
CA THR A 631 -17.48 -18.66 5.30
C THR A 631 -17.93 -18.68 3.84
N TRP A 632 -18.49 -17.57 3.36
CA TRP A 632 -18.84 -17.41 1.95
C TRP A 632 -17.61 -17.19 1.06
N ARG A 633 -17.78 -17.38 -0.25
CA ARG A 633 -16.75 -17.08 -1.27
C ARG A 633 -17.27 -16.02 -2.24
N PRO A 634 -16.55 -14.89 -2.40
CA PRO A 634 -16.89 -13.86 -3.38
C PRO A 634 -17.13 -14.36 -4.80
N SER A 635 -16.29 -15.28 -5.24
CA SER A 635 -16.37 -15.92 -6.56
C SER A 635 -17.65 -16.72 -6.78
N LEU A 636 -18.35 -17.11 -5.70
CA LEU A 636 -19.56 -17.92 -5.73
C LEU A 636 -20.85 -17.08 -5.55
N LEU A 637 -20.74 -15.75 -5.50
CA LEU A 637 -21.90 -14.87 -5.37
C LEU A 637 -22.32 -14.27 -6.71
N GLY A 638 -23.61 -14.38 -7.04
CA GLY A 638 -24.20 -13.65 -8.15
C GLY A 638 -24.37 -12.15 -7.86
N LYS A 639 -24.94 -11.44 -8.85
CA LYS A 639 -25.19 -10.00 -8.79
C LYS A 639 -26.19 -9.66 -7.68
N VAL A 640 -26.03 -8.49 -7.07
CA VAL A 640 -26.95 -7.98 -6.04
C VAL A 640 -28.27 -7.55 -6.70
N LEU A 641 -29.38 -8.10 -6.20
CA LEU A 641 -30.72 -7.80 -6.67
C LEU A 641 -31.34 -6.62 -5.89
N SER A 642 -31.37 -6.72 -4.55
CA SER A 642 -31.89 -5.70 -3.63
C SER A 642 -31.45 -5.97 -2.19
N GLY A 643 -31.11 -4.94 -1.42
CA GLY A 643 -30.59 -5.08 -0.05
C GLY A 643 -29.38 -6.01 -0.03
N THR A 644 -29.49 -7.13 0.69
CA THR A 644 -28.49 -8.20 0.77
C THR A 644 -28.75 -9.39 -0.20
N ARG A 645 -29.87 -9.43 -0.92
CA ARG A 645 -30.25 -10.55 -1.81
C ARG A 645 -29.47 -10.55 -3.12
N ARG A 646 -29.13 -11.76 -3.62
CA ARG A 646 -28.29 -11.99 -4.82
C ARG A 646 -28.84 -13.07 -5.74
N GLU A 647 -28.41 -13.03 -7.01
CA GLU A 647 -28.60 -14.12 -7.97
C GLU A 647 -27.77 -15.35 -7.58
N LEU A 648 -28.24 -16.55 -7.97
CA LEU A 648 -27.48 -17.79 -7.85
C LEU A 648 -26.59 -18.00 -9.08
N ILE A 649 -25.41 -18.57 -8.88
CA ILE A 649 -24.52 -18.98 -9.97
C ILE A 649 -24.87 -20.39 -10.44
N ASN A 650 -24.75 -20.63 -11.75
CA ASN A 650 -24.84 -21.98 -12.30
C ASN A 650 -23.59 -22.78 -11.89
N ASN A 651 -23.72 -24.11 -11.76
CA ASN A 651 -22.62 -25.03 -11.44
C ASN A 651 -21.94 -24.80 -10.08
N PHE A 652 -22.68 -24.27 -9.09
CA PHE A 652 -22.16 -24.12 -7.72
C PHE A 652 -21.61 -25.44 -7.15
N GLN A 653 -22.26 -26.57 -7.46
CA GLN A 653 -21.88 -27.91 -7.00
C GLN A 653 -20.50 -28.36 -7.47
N ASP A 654 -20.00 -27.80 -8.58
CA ASP A 654 -18.69 -28.14 -9.16
C ASP A 654 -17.56 -27.32 -8.53
N SER A 655 -17.89 -26.32 -7.71
CA SER A 655 -16.89 -25.52 -7.00
C SER A 655 -16.12 -26.37 -5.99
N GLU A 656 -14.83 -26.09 -5.83
CA GLU A 656 -14.00 -26.71 -4.79
C GLU A 656 -14.61 -26.55 -3.40
N TYR A 657 -15.19 -25.38 -3.13
CA TYR A 657 -15.92 -25.10 -1.89
C TYR A 657 -17.07 -26.08 -1.62
N ALA A 658 -18.00 -26.23 -2.58
CA ALA A 658 -19.14 -27.12 -2.39
C ALA A 658 -18.70 -28.58 -2.25
N ARG A 659 -17.71 -29.00 -3.06
CA ARG A 659 -17.14 -30.34 -3.04
C ARG A 659 -16.48 -30.69 -1.71
N ALA A 660 -15.58 -29.84 -1.20
CA ALA A 660 -14.85 -30.09 0.04
C ALA A 660 -15.78 -30.23 1.27
N TRP A 661 -16.75 -29.33 1.42
CA TRP A 661 -17.71 -29.42 2.54
C TRP A 661 -18.64 -30.63 2.41
N ARG A 662 -19.11 -30.94 1.20
CA ARG A 662 -19.94 -32.13 0.95
C ARG A 662 -19.18 -33.43 1.25
N GLU A 663 -17.91 -33.53 0.83
CA GLU A 663 -17.06 -34.70 1.08
C GLU A 663 -16.82 -34.92 2.59
N LEU A 664 -16.51 -33.86 3.35
CA LEU A 664 -16.38 -33.96 4.80
C LEU A 664 -17.69 -34.41 5.46
N LEU A 665 -18.80 -33.73 5.15
CA LEU A 665 -20.11 -33.96 5.78
C LEU A 665 -20.76 -35.28 5.38
N SER A 666 -20.34 -35.88 4.28
CA SER A 666 -20.85 -37.17 3.79
C SER A 666 -19.89 -38.33 4.05
N SER A 667 -18.80 -38.11 4.79
CA SER A 667 -17.80 -39.13 5.10
C SER A 667 -18.39 -40.28 5.94
N ASN A 668 -18.12 -41.52 5.52
CA ASN A 668 -18.49 -42.72 6.28
C ASN A 668 -17.78 -42.79 7.64
N GLU A 669 -16.55 -42.28 7.72
CA GLU A 669 -15.79 -42.23 8.97
C GLU A 669 -16.43 -41.25 9.95
N LEU A 670 -16.81 -40.06 9.47
CA LEU A 670 -17.54 -39.08 10.28
C LEU A 670 -18.86 -39.65 10.80
N TYR A 671 -19.64 -40.29 9.92
CA TYR A 671 -20.90 -40.95 10.29
C TYR A 671 -20.69 -42.00 11.39
N THR A 672 -19.70 -42.87 11.24
CA THR A 672 -19.40 -43.93 12.22
C THR A 672 -19.00 -43.32 13.57
N LEU A 673 -18.20 -42.26 13.55
CA LEU A 673 -17.74 -41.56 14.75
C LEU A 673 -18.91 -40.92 15.52
N ILE A 674 -19.78 -40.17 14.85
CA ILE A 674 -20.90 -39.48 15.52
C ILE A 674 -21.96 -40.45 16.03
N GLN A 675 -22.21 -41.56 15.34
CA GLN A 675 -23.17 -42.58 15.79
C GLN A 675 -22.67 -43.28 17.06
N LYS A 676 -21.38 -43.67 17.08
CA LYS A 676 -20.77 -44.35 18.22
C LYS A 676 -20.77 -43.46 19.48
N GLU A 677 -20.41 -42.20 19.32
CA GLU A 677 -20.19 -41.27 20.44
C GLU A 677 -21.42 -40.39 20.72
N LYS A 678 -22.54 -40.61 20.00
CA LYS A 678 -23.83 -39.91 20.13
C LYS A 678 -23.72 -38.40 19.96
N TYR A 679 -22.97 -37.95 18.96
CA TYR A 679 -22.89 -36.56 18.55
C TYR A 679 -23.91 -36.23 17.46
N LYS A 680 -24.38 -34.98 17.46
CA LYS A 680 -25.16 -34.40 16.36
C LYS A 680 -24.28 -33.44 15.55
N ILE A 681 -24.58 -33.27 14.28
CA ILE A 681 -23.92 -32.25 13.43
C ILE A 681 -24.97 -31.24 12.99
N VAL A 682 -24.69 -29.96 13.22
CA VAL A 682 -25.44 -28.85 12.62
C VAL A 682 -24.58 -28.19 11.55
N PHE A 683 -25.08 -28.17 10.33
CA PHE A 683 -24.49 -27.41 9.23
C PHE A 683 -25.21 -26.05 9.11
N PHE A 684 -24.46 -24.98 9.36
CA PHE A 684 -24.97 -23.61 9.33
C PHE A 684 -24.03 -22.75 8.46
N PRO A 685 -24.17 -22.81 7.12
CA PRO A 685 -23.33 -22.01 6.24
C PRO A 685 -23.67 -20.52 6.39
N HIS A 686 -22.70 -19.65 6.10
CA HIS A 686 -22.90 -18.19 6.15
C HIS A 686 -24.15 -17.76 5.35
N ALA A 687 -24.83 -16.68 5.77
CA ALA A 687 -26.08 -16.20 5.16
C ALA A 687 -26.03 -16.07 3.62
N ASN A 688 -24.90 -15.61 3.06
CA ASN A 688 -24.70 -15.50 1.61
C ASN A 688 -24.63 -16.86 0.88
N MET A 689 -24.36 -17.95 1.59
CA MET A 689 -24.29 -19.32 1.07
C MET A 689 -25.57 -20.13 1.33
N GLN A 690 -26.41 -19.72 2.28
CA GLN A 690 -27.67 -20.39 2.59
C GLN A 690 -28.60 -20.59 1.38
N PRO A 691 -28.67 -19.67 0.39
CA PRO A 691 -29.45 -19.90 -0.82
C PRO A 691 -29.04 -21.14 -1.64
N TYR A 692 -27.84 -21.67 -1.43
CA TYR A 692 -27.32 -22.87 -2.09
C TYR A 692 -27.46 -24.15 -1.26
N ILE A 693 -28.14 -24.12 -0.10
CA ILE A 693 -28.25 -25.28 0.80
C ILE A 693 -28.72 -26.55 0.08
N SER A 694 -29.75 -26.44 -0.78
CA SER A 694 -30.29 -27.58 -1.53
C SER A 694 -29.31 -28.16 -2.55
N GLU A 695 -28.29 -27.41 -2.96
CA GLU A 695 -27.28 -27.85 -3.94
C GLU A 695 -26.19 -28.71 -3.29
N PHE A 696 -26.05 -28.71 -1.96
CA PHE A 696 -25.04 -29.52 -1.27
C PHE A 696 -25.38 -31.02 -1.25
N ASN A 697 -26.67 -31.40 -1.38
CA ASN A 697 -27.13 -32.79 -1.32
C ASN A 697 -26.58 -33.57 -0.11
N LEU A 698 -26.78 -33.04 1.09
CA LEU A 698 -26.24 -33.60 2.33
C LEU A 698 -27.07 -34.79 2.87
N PRO A 699 -26.45 -35.74 3.59
CA PRO A 699 -27.17 -36.85 4.23
C PRO A 699 -28.17 -36.39 5.30
N GLU A 700 -29.22 -37.20 5.54
CA GLU A 700 -30.30 -36.90 6.51
C GLU A 700 -29.83 -36.71 7.96
N TYR A 701 -28.68 -37.30 8.34
CA TYR A 701 -28.12 -37.16 9.70
C TYR A 701 -27.44 -35.81 9.94
N ILE A 702 -27.30 -34.97 8.91
CA ILE A 702 -26.79 -33.60 9.02
C ILE A 702 -27.97 -32.66 9.22
N ASN A 703 -28.07 -32.06 10.40
CA ASN A 703 -29.10 -31.07 10.65
C ASN A 703 -28.71 -29.76 9.96
N ILE A 704 -29.52 -29.32 9.00
CA ILE A 704 -29.30 -28.04 8.34
C ILE A 704 -30.12 -26.99 9.08
N GLU A 705 -29.43 -26.01 9.65
CA GLU A 705 -30.06 -24.86 10.30
C GLU A 705 -29.73 -23.58 9.54
N SER A 706 -30.58 -22.57 9.70
CA SER A 706 -30.42 -21.27 9.06
C SER A 706 -30.78 -20.17 10.05
N HIS A 707 -30.58 -18.92 9.67
CA HIS A 707 -31.03 -17.80 10.50
C HIS A 707 -32.56 -17.79 10.66
N HIS A 708 -33.31 -18.43 9.76
CA HIS A 708 -34.75 -18.63 9.92
C HIS A 708 -35.00 -19.77 10.93
N GLY A 709 -35.31 -19.41 12.17
CA GLY A 709 -35.81 -20.34 13.19
C GLY A 709 -34.79 -20.77 14.25
N SER A 710 -33.53 -20.37 14.14
CA SER A 710 -32.48 -20.70 15.12
C SER A 710 -31.70 -19.46 15.55
N ASN A 711 -31.55 -19.28 16.87
CA ASN A 711 -30.66 -18.26 17.43
C ASN A 711 -29.21 -18.75 17.31
N ILE A 712 -28.35 -17.95 16.66
CA ILE A 712 -26.97 -18.35 16.39
C ILE A 712 -26.12 -18.40 17.68
N GLN A 713 -26.43 -17.55 18.66
CA GLN A 713 -25.73 -17.54 19.95
C GLN A 713 -26.09 -18.75 20.80
N ASP A 714 -27.34 -19.20 20.72
CA ASP A 714 -27.76 -20.45 21.35
C ASP A 714 -27.05 -21.66 20.75
N LEU A 715 -26.84 -21.66 19.41
CA LEU A 715 -26.01 -22.69 18.76
C LEU A 715 -24.56 -22.68 19.28
N PHE A 716 -23.94 -21.51 19.46
CA PHE A 716 -22.61 -21.42 20.07
C PHE A 716 -22.59 -21.95 21.51
N LYS A 717 -23.63 -21.69 22.31
CA LYS A 717 -23.76 -22.19 23.68
C LYS A 717 -24.02 -23.70 23.75
N ARG A 718 -24.78 -24.27 22.81
CA ARG A 718 -25.09 -25.70 22.74
C ARG A 718 -23.92 -26.52 22.18
N ALA A 719 -23.19 -26.02 21.20
CA ALA A 719 -22.13 -26.78 20.53
C ALA A 719 -20.90 -27.01 21.44
N LYS A 720 -20.28 -28.19 21.39
CA LYS A 720 -18.97 -28.47 22.03
C LYS A 720 -17.79 -28.16 21.13
N ILE A 721 -17.98 -28.38 19.82
CA ILE A 721 -16.94 -28.33 18.81
C ILE A 721 -17.44 -27.50 17.65
N MET A 722 -16.59 -26.63 17.11
CA MET A 722 -16.84 -25.94 15.85
C MET A 722 -15.83 -26.33 14.78
N ILE A 723 -16.33 -26.59 13.57
CA ILE A 723 -15.54 -26.66 12.34
C ILE A 723 -15.89 -25.44 11.49
N THR A 724 -14.90 -24.64 11.14
CA THR A 724 -15.06 -23.46 10.29
C THR A 724 -13.84 -23.28 9.42
N ASP A 725 -13.72 -22.19 8.67
CA ASP A 725 -12.61 -21.91 7.74
C ASP A 725 -11.94 -20.57 8.05
N TYR A 726 -12.51 -19.46 7.56
CA TYR A 726 -11.98 -18.10 7.68
C TYR A 726 -12.97 -17.16 8.39
N SER A 727 -13.82 -17.73 9.23
CA SER A 727 -14.95 -17.03 9.82
C SER A 727 -14.61 -16.42 11.17
N SER A 728 -15.11 -15.21 11.41
CA SER A 728 -15.04 -14.57 12.73
C SER A 728 -15.85 -15.31 13.80
N VAL A 729 -16.74 -16.26 13.45
CA VAL A 729 -17.50 -17.04 14.44
C VAL A 729 -16.62 -17.94 15.30
N ALA A 730 -15.41 -18.28 14.84
CA ALA A 730 -14.41 -18.97 15.65
C ALA A 730 -14.05 -18.20 16.94
N PHE A 731 -14.11 -16.87 16.88
CA PHE A 731 -13.81 -16.02 18.03
C PHE A 731 -14.91 -16.10 19.09
N GLU A 732 -16.16 -16.37 18.71
CA GLU A 732 -17.27 -16.59 19.66
C GLU A 732 -17.04 -17.89 20.45
N MET A 733 -16.62 -18.96 19.76
CA MET A 733 -16.25 -20.22 20.41
C MET A 733 -15.03 -20.06 21.32
N ALA A 734 -14.02 -19.29 20.88
CA ALA A 734 -12.86 -18.98 21.69
C ALA A 734 -13.24 -18.16 22.95
N TYR A 735 -14.16 -17.22 22.82
CA TYR A 735 -14.71 -16.44 23.94
C TYR A 735 -15.44 -17.33 24.95
N LEU A 736 -16.15 -18.35 24.48
CA LEU A 736 -16.77 -19.41 25.30
C LEU A 736 -15.78 -20.47 25.80
N ARG A 737 -14.51 -20.46 25.35
CA ARG A 737 -13.46 -21.46 25.62
C ARG A 737 -13.79 -22.86 25.12
N LYS A 738 -14.33 -22.94 23.90
CA LYS A 738 -14.74 -24.18 23.23
C LYS A 738 -13.79 -24.56 22.10
N SER A 739 -13.78 -25.83 21.73
CA SER A 739 -12.88 -26.38 20.72
C SER A 739 -13.23 -25.88 19.32
N VAL A 740 -12.23 -25.40 18.58
CA VAL A 740 -12.34 -24.95 17.19
C VAL A 740 -11.40 -25.75 16.30
N CYS A 741 -11.80 -26.02 15.07
CA CYS A 741 -10.98 -26.55 13.98
C CYS A 741 -11.20 -25.71 12.72
N TYR A 742 -10.11 -25.31 12.07
CA TYR A 742 -10.13 -24.59 10.79
C TYR A 742 -9.88 -25.54 9.63
N TYR A 743 -10.85 -25.70 8.73
CA TYR A 743 -10.73 -26.46 7.48
C TYR A 743 -10.53 -25.49 6.31
N GLN A 744 -9.28 -25.30 5.89
CA GLN A 744 -8.83 -24.27 4.95
C GLN A 744 -8.25 -24.89 3.68
N PHE A 745 -9.02 -25.72 3.00
CA PHE A 745 -8.60 -26.41 1.76
C PHE A 745 -8.22 -25.44 0.62
N ASP A 746 -8.80 -24.24 0.58
CA ASP A 746 -8.69 -23.25 -0.50
C ASP A 746 -7.93 -21.96 -0.12
N GLU A 747 -6.96 -22.05 0.81
CA GLU A 747 -6.25 -20.88 1.38
C GLU A 747 -5.62 -19.95 0.34
N GLN A 748 -5.06 -20.52 -0.74
CA GLN A 748 -4.48 -19.74 -1.83
C GLN A 748 -5.55 -18.95 -2.61
N GLU A 749 -6.71 -19.56 -2.88
CA GLU A 749 -7.78 -18.91 -3.63
C GLU A 749 -8.54 -17.87 -2.79
N PHE A 750 -8.69 -18.11 -1.49
CA PHE A 750 -9.50 -17.27 -0.61
C PHE A 750 -9.03 -15.81 -0.58
N PHE A 751 -7.72 -15.57 -0.45
CA PHE A 751 -7.17 -14.20 -0.38
C PHE A 751 -6.94 -13.57 -1.75
N THR A 752 -6.68 -14.38 -2.78
CA THR A 752 -6.37 -13.88 -4.14
C THR A 752 -7.66 -13.53 -4.89
N LYS A 753 -8.71 -14.34 -4.77
CA LYS A 753 -10.05 -14.12 -5.35
C LYS A 753 -11.00 -13.39 -4.40
N GLY A 754 -10.57 -13.16 -3.17
CA GLY A 754 -11.37 -12.63 -2.08
C GLY A 754 -11.60 -11.13 -2.10
N HIS A 755 -12.41 -10.67 -1.15
CA HIS A 755 -12.55 -9.25 -0.80
C HIS A 755 -11.73 -8.88 0.45
N TYR A 756 -11.04 -9.86 1.03
CA TYR A 756 -10.24 -9.70 2.23
C TYR A 756 -8.77 -9.83 1.88
N ASN A 757 -7.97 -8.90 2.40
CA ASN A 757 -6.52 -9.05 2.42
C ASN A 757 -6.13 -9.79 3.70
N LYS A 758 -4.98 -10.46 3.70
CA LYS A 758 -4.41 -11.02 4.95
C LYS A 758 -4.23 -9.89 5.96
N GLY A 759 -4.77 -10.09 7.17
CA GLY A 759 -4.68 -9.14 8.27
C GLY A 759 -3.54 -9.47 9.23
N TYR A 760 -3.66 -9.02 10.48
CA TYR A 760 -2.70 -9.36 11.54
C TYR A 760 -2.84 -10.81 12.02
N PHE A 761 -3.99 -11.44 11.79
CA PHE A 761 -4.32 -12.74 12.36
C PHE A 761 -3.87 -13.89 11.46
N ASP A 762 -2.82 -14.59 11.89
CA ASP A 762 -2.41 -15.86 11.29
C ASP A 762 -3.13 -17.03 11.99
N TYR A 763 -3.84 -17.85 11.23
CA TYR A 763 -4.65 -18.94 11.80
C TYR A 763 -3.82 -20.03 12.49
N ARG A 764 -2.58 -20.29 12.03
CA ARG A 764 -1.71 -21.31 12.62
C ARG A 764 -1.01 -20.77 13.87
N GLN A 765 -0.54 -19.53 13.83
CA GLN A 765 0.21 -18.89 14.92
C GLN A 765 -0.67 -18.21 15.98
N SER A 766 -1.84 -17.73 15.61
CA SER A 766 -2.76 -16.95 16.48
C SER A 766 -4.12 -17.62 16.66
N GLY A 767 -4.49 -18.58 15.81
CA GLY A 767 -5.78 -19.25 15.85
C GLY A 767 -6.06 -20.01 17.15
N PHE A 768 -7.35 -20.14 17.46
CA PHE A 768 -7.87 -20.85 18.64
C PHE A 768 -8.10 -22.34 18.42
N GLY A 769 -7.44 -22.93 17.42
CA GLY A 769 -7.62 -24.32 17.01
C GLY A 769 -6.63 -24.72 15.91
N PRO A 770 -6.50 -26.03 15.61
CA PRO A 770 -5.66 -26.49 14.52
C PRO A 770 -6.23 -26.08 13.15
N VAL A 771 -5.33 -25.96 12.18
CA VAL A 771 -5.66 -25.68 10.77
C VAL A 771 -5.32 -26.90 9.94
N PHE A 772 -6.28 -27.40 9.18
CA PHE A 772 -6.12 -28.52 8.27
C PHE A 772 -6.53 -28.11 6.86
N ASN A 773 -5.77 -28.58 5.87
CA ASN A 773 -6.08 -28.43 4.46
C ASN A 773 -6.72 -29.72 3.89
N THR A 774 -6.80 -30.80 4.67
CA THR A 774 -7.32 -32.12 4.26
C THR A 774 -8.43 -32.61 5.19
N ILE A 775 -9.31 -33.46 4.66
CA ILE A 775 -10.41 -34.08 5.41
C ILE A 775 -9.87 -34.98 6.52
N ASP A 776 -8.85 -35.80 6.23
CA ASP A 776 -8.27 -36.73 7.21
C ASP A 776 -7.76 -36.02 8.48
N GLY A 777 -7.17 -34.83 8.33
CA GLY A 777 -6.74 -34.02 9.46
C GLY A 777 -7.91 -33.57 10.33
N VAL A 778 -9.02 -33.15 9.71
CA VAL A 778 -10.25 -32.77 10.42
C VAL A 778 -10.87 -33.97 11.13
N LEU A 779 -10.91 -35.14 10.49
CA LEU A 779 -11.48 -36.37 11.07
C LEU A 779 -10.65 -36.86 12.26
N SER A 780 -9.31 -36.86 12.16
CA SER A 780 -8.43 -37.18 13.28
C SER A 780 -8.62 -36.23 14.45
N PHE A 781 -8.75 -34.93 14.19
CA PHE A 781 -9.06 -33.94 15.23
C PHE A 781 -10.39 -34.22 15.93
N LEU A 782 -11.45 -34.53 15.17
CA LEU A 782 -12.76 -34.84 15.73
C LEU A 782 -12.71 -36.10 16.58
N HIS A 783 -12.04 -37.15 16.11
CA HIS A 783 -11.87 -38.41 16.82
C HIS A 783 -11.26 -38.21 18.21
N ASP A 784 -10.20 -37.41 18.31
CA ASP A 784 -9.52 -37.14 19.60
C ASP A 784 -10.38 -36.23 20.49
N THR A 785 -10.92 -35.15 19.93
CA THR A 785 -11.67 -34.14 20.69
C THR A 785 -12.96 -34.70 21.27
N ILE A 786 -13.68 -35.54 20.51
CA ILE A 786 -14.91 -36.21 20.97
C ILE A 786 -14.63 -37.14 22.16
N ARG A 787 -13.44 -37.76 22.21
CA ARG A 787 -13.00 -38.62 23.32
C ARG A 787 -12.37 -37.86 24.49
N GLY A 788 -12.46 -36.53 24.47
CA GLY A 788 -12.00 -35.66 25.55
C GLY A 788 -10.53 -35.25 25.43
N VAL A 789 -9.86 -35.55 24.32
CA VAL A 789 -8.48 -35.11 24.05
C VAL A 789 -8.52 -33.98 23.04
N TYR A 790 -8.51 -32.74 23.52
CA TYR A 790 -8.35 -31.57 22.64
C TYR A 790 -6.85 -31.27 22.46
N PRO A 791 -6.26 -31.49 21.27
CA PRO A 791 -4.84 -31.28 21.06
C PRO A 791 -4.45 -29.84 21.36
N ASN A 792 -3.36 -29.61 22.10
CA ASN A 792 -2.87 -28.28 22.47
C ASN A 792 -3.89 -27.37 23.18
N ALA A 793 -4.85 -27.93 23.93
CA ALA A 793 -5.91 -27.17 24.60
C ALA A 793 -5.42 -25.95 25.41
N GLU A 794 -4.34 -26.09 26.19
CA GLU A 794 -3.83 -24.98 27.02
C GLU A 794 -3.24 -23.84 26.17
N LEU A 795 -2.63 -24.16 25.02
CA LEU A 795 -2.16 -23.15 24.07
C LEU A 795 -3.33 -22.31 23.53
N TYR A 796 -4.40 -22.96 23.07
CA TYR A 796 -5.56 -22.27 22.50
C TYR A 796 -6.34 -21.47 23.55
N LYS A 797 -6.45 -22.01 24.77
CA LYS A 797 -7.02 -21.30 25.92
C LYS A 797 -6.22 -20.05 26.28
N ARG A 798 -4.89 -20.13 26.27
CA ARG A 798 -4.01 -18.96 26.49
C ARG A 798 -4.16 -17.93 25.38
N ARG A 799 -4.15 -18.34 24.11
CA ARG A 799 -4.40 -17.43 22.97
C ARG A 799 -5.73 -16.70 23.09
N ALA A 800 -6.81 -17.40 23.47
CA ALA A 800 -8.11 -16.78 23.71
C ALA A 800 -8.08 -15.79 24.89
N PHE A 801 -7.39 -16.14 25.98
CA PHE A 801 -7.24 -15.24 27.13
C PHE A 801 -6.46 -13.96 26.78
N ASP A 802 -5.33 -14.10 26.08
CA ASP A 802 -4.48 -12.98 25.69
C ASP A 802 -5.19 -12.07 24.66
N PHE A 803 -6.05 -12.64 23.80
CA PHE A 803 -6.80 -11.89 22.80
C PHE A 803 -7.90 -11.00 23.40
N PHE A 804 -8.69 -11.54 24.35
CA PHE A 804 -9.87 -10.88 24.91
C PHE A 804 -9.58 -10.23 26.27
N PRO A 805 -9.39 -8.90 26.32
CA PRO A 805 -9.14 -8.19 27.58
C PRO A 805 -10.37 -8.18 28.50
N TYR A 806 -11.57 -8.28 27.93
CA TYR A 806 -12.83 -8.23 28.67
C TYR A 806 -13.66 -9.50 28.43
N ARG A 807 -13.91 -10.23 29.52
CA ARG A 807 -14.83 -11.38 29.62
C ARG A 807 -15.67 -11.27 30.90
N ASP A 808 -16.12 -10.06 31.21
CA ASP A 808 -16.72 -9.67 32.49
C ASP A 808 -18.24 -9.44 32.44
N GLY A 809 -18.86 -9.56 31.27
CA GLY A 809 -20.30 -9.35 31.08
C GLY A 809 -20.73 -7.88 31.15
N LYS A 810 -19.81 -6.94 30.86
CA LYS A 810 -20.04 -5.49 30.91
C LYS A 810 -19.79 -4.77 29.57
N CYS A 811 -19.88 -5.49 28.45
CA CYS A 811 -19.67 -4.91 27.14
C CYS A 811 -20.74 -3.84 26.82
N CYS A 812 -22.01 -4.11 27.09
CA CYS A 812 -23.10 -3.14 26.86
C CYS A 812 -22.94 -1.87 27.71
N GLU A 813 -22.49 -2.01 28.95
CA GLU A 813 -22.21 -0.89 29.87
C GLU A 813 -21.14 0.04 29.27
N ARG A 814 -19.98 -0.51 28.90
CA ARG A 814 -18.88 0.25 28.26
C ARG A 814 -19.32 0.93 26.97
N VAL A 815 -20.12 0.25 26.15
CA VAL A 815 -20.62 0.82 24.88
C VAL A 815 -21.57 1.99 25.14
N LEU A 816 -22.52 1.86 26.07
CA LEU A 816 -23.43 2.94 26.43
C LEU A 816 -22.67 4.17 26.95
N GLU A 817 -21.69 3.95 27.84
CA GLU A 817 -20.82 5.02 28.34
C GLU A 817 -20.07 5.73 27.20
N ALA A 818 -19.49 4.97 26.27
CA ALA A 818 -18.79 5.51 25.12
C ALA A 818 -19.71 6.38 24.23
N ILE A 819 -20.94 5.93 23.97
CA ILE A 819 -21.93 6.68 23.18
C ILE A 819 -22.26 8.01 23.86
N ILE A 820 -22.47 8.01 25.18
CA ILE A 820 -22.77 9.22 25.96
C ILE A 820 -21.59 10.21 25.93
N GLN A 821 -20.35 9.71 25.95
CA GLN A 821 -19.14 10.54 25.90
C GLN A 821 -18.87 11.22 24.54
N LEU A 822 -19.54 10.81 23.45
CA LEU A 822 -19.31 11.39 22.11
C LEU A 822 -19.63 12.90 22.06
N GLU A 823 -20.66 13.34 22.79
CA GLU A 823 -21.18 14.71 22.75
C GLU A 823 -20.66 15.58 23.89
N GLN A 824 -19.93 15.00 24.84
CA GLN A 824 -19.32 15.75 25.93
C GLN A 824 -18.15 16.61 25.40
N PRO A 825 -18.06 17.89 25.83
CA PRO A 825 -16.93 18.73 25.47
C PRO A 825 -15.64 18.14 26.06
N ARG A 826 -14.56 18.24 25.30
CA ARG A 826 -13.25 17.80 25.78
C ARG A 826 -12.77 18.74 26.88
N LYS A 827 -12.52 18.20 28.08
CA LYS A 827 -12.14 19.00 29.25
C LYS A 827 -10.70 19.57 29.19
N LYS A 828 -9.75 18.88 28.52
CA LYS A 828 -8.37 19.34 28.25
C LYS A 828 -7.68 18.44 27.21
N GLN A 829 -6.65 18.95 26.52
CA GLN A 829 -5.71 18.12 25.76
C GLN A 829 -4.93 17.20 26.72
N PRO A 830 -4.84 15.88 26.46
CA PRO A 830 -4.15 14.97 27.37
C PRO A 830 -2.64 15.00 27.15
N ASP A 831 -1.83 15.02 28.23
CA ASP A 831 -0.35 15.05 28.16
C ASP A 831 0.23 13.91 27.31
N ILE A 832 -0.46 12.77 27.25
CA ILE A 832 -0.09 11.63 26.41
C ILE A 832 -0.04 11.97 24.91
N SER A 833 -0.87 12.92 24.44
CA SER A 833 -0.87 13.36 23.05
C SER A 833 0.41 14.14 22.70
N ILE A 834 0.88 14.98 23.63
CA ILE A 834 2.14 15.73 23.48
C ILE A 834 3.32 14.76 23.47
N LEU A 835 3.33 13.78 24.39
CA LEU A 835 4.37 12.75 24.42
C LEU A 835 4.43 11.95 23.11
N LYS A 836 3.28 11.45 22.63
CA LYS A 836 3.19 10.72 21.35
C LYS A 836 3.67 11.58 20.17
N TRP A 837 3.33 12.88 20.17
CA TRP A 837 3.73 13.80 19.11
C TRP A 837 5.23 14.15 19.14
N ALA A 838 5.83 14.20 20.34
CA ALA A 838 7.27 14.33 20.53
C ALA A 838 8.02 13.06 20.07
N ASP A 839 7.52 11.88 20.43
CA ASP A 839 8.03 10.59 19.96
C ASP A 839 7.98 10.48 18.43
N ASN A 840 6.89 10.93 17.80
CA ASN A 840 6.78 10.95 16.34
C ASN A 840 7.84 11.86 15.70
N ALA A 841 8.06 13.08 16.23
CA ALA A 841 9.11 13.97 15.73
C ALA A 841 10.50 13.33 15.83
N TYR A 842 10.81 12.69 16.98
CA TYR A 842 12.06 11.97 17.15
C TYR A 842 12.22 10.85 16.11
N LYS A 843 11.20 10.02 15.92
CA LYS A 843 11.21 8.93 14.93
C LYS A 843 11.40 9.45 13.50
N THR A 844 10.92 10.64 13.18
CA THR A 844 11.12 11.28 11.86
C THR A 844 12.44 12.05 11.74
N GLY A 845 13.29 12.06 12.77
CA GLY A 845 14.56 12.77 12.78
C GLY A 845 14.45 14.29 13.00
N ASP A 846 13.28 14.79 13.39
CA ASP A 846 13.03 16.20 13.69
C ASP A 846 13.35 16.48 15.16
N TYR A 847 14.64 16.44 15.50
CA TYR A 847 15.11 16.55 16.88
C TYR A 847 14.79 17.92 17.51
N ILE A 848 14.68 18.98 16.70
CA ILE A 848 14.34 20.33 17.16
C ILE A 848 12.92 20.33 17.73
N HIS A 849 11.93 19.91 16.95
CA HIS A 849 10.55 19.85 17.42
C HIS A 849 10.37 18.77 18.48
N ALA A 850 11.06 17.63 18.38
CA ALA A 850 11.04 16.61 19.42
C ALA A 850 11.45 17.20 20.78
N CYS A 851 12.60 17.88 20.84
CA CYS A 851 13.12 18.53 22.04
C CYS A 851 12.15 19.57 22.61
N TYR A 852 11.67 20.50 21.78
CA TYR A 852 10.70 21.51 22.18
C TYR A 852 9.42 20.88 22.76
N ARG A 853 8.90 19.83 22.13
CA ARG A 853 7.67 19.16 22.57
C ARG A 853 7.86 18.35 23.84
N TYR A 854 9.03 17.74 24.06
CA TYR A 854 9.36 17.11 25.33
C TYR A 854 9.50 18.14 26.47
N ASP A 855 10.05 19.32 26.18
CA ASP A 855 10.15 20.41 27.16
C ASP A 855 8.77 20.82 27.71
N LEU A 856 7.70 20.77 26.88
CA LEU A 856 6.32 21.08 27.29
C LEU A 856 5.79 20.15 28.40
N ILE A 857 6.30 18.93 28.51
CA ILE A 857 5.85 17.91 29.49
C ILE A 857 6.90 17.58 30.55
N LYS A 858 8.06 18.25 30.53
CA LYS A 858 9.21 18.02 31.44
C LYS A 858 8.85 18.10 32.93
N HIS A 859 7.84 18.89 33.28
CA HIS A 859 7.37 19.04 34.66
C HIS A 859 6.56 17.83 35.17
N ASN A 860 6.06 16.97 34.28
CA ASN A 860 5.28 15.79 34.63
C ASN A 860 6.15 14.52 34.65
N LYS A 861 7.09 14.46 35.62
CA LYS A 861 8.10 13.39 35.73
C LYS A 861 7.52 11.98 35.68
N ASN A 862 6.34 11.75 36.26
CA ASN A 862 5.66 10.45 36.28
C ASN A 862 5.28 9.93 34.88
N LEU A 863 4.97 10.84 33.94
CA LEU A 863 4.59 10.48 32.57
C LEU A 863 5.80 10.05 31.73
N LEU A 864 6.95 10.72 31.94
CA LEU A 864 8.22 10.41 31.28
C LEU A 864 8.91 9.19 31.91
N SER A 865 8.77 8.98 33.23
CA SER A 865 9.36 7.83 33.93
C SER A 865 8.58 6.53 33.73
N GLY A 866 7.27 6.60 33.45
CA GLY A 866 6.43 5.42 33.18
C GLY A 866 6.62 4.79 31.79
N LYS A 867 7.24 5.51 30.84
CA LYS A 867 7.58 5.02 29.49
C LYS A 867 9.06 5.29 29.20
N SER A 868 9.91 4.34 29.60
CA SER A 868 11.38 4.45 29.53
C SER A 868 11.91 4.96 28.19
N ASN A 869 11.33 4.54 27.06
CA ASN A 869 11.79 4.93 25.72
C ASN A 869 11.66 6.43 25.42
N SER A 870 10.56 7.09 25.81
CA SER A 870 10.34 8.50 25.45
C SER A 870 11.29 9.44 26.19
N LEU A 871 11.67 9.08 27.43
CA LEU A 871 12.72 9.79 28.17
C LEU A 871 14.07 9.68 27.45
N PHE A 872 14.44 8.50 26.97
CA PHE A 872 15.68 8.32 26.21
C PHE A 872 15.62 9.00 24.84
N ASN A 873 14.46 9.04 24.18
CA ASN A 873 14.27 9.82 22.95
C ASN A 873 14.48 11.31 23.19
N TYR A 874 14.01 11.85 24.32
CA TYR A 874 14.25 13.24 24.72
C TYR A 874 15.73 13.50 24.98
N ILE A 875 16.40 12.64 25.78
CA ILE A 875 17.83 12.77 26.05
C ILE A 875 18.65 12.66 24.74
N ASN A 876 18.33 11.72 23.86
CA ASN A 876 18.97 11.60 22.56
C ASN A 876 18.73 12.84 21.70
N SER A 877 17.52 13.40 21.68
CA SER A 877 17.22 14.66 20.97
C SER A 877 18.07 15.82 21.51
N LEU A 878 18.23 15.93 22.83
CA LEU A 878 19.10 16.93 23.47
C LEU A 878 20.56 16.73 23.07
N ILE A 879 21.04 15.49 23.03
CA ILE A 879 22.39 15.13 22.58
C ILE A 879 22.60 15.54 21.11
N TYR A 880 21.67 15.20 20.22
CA TYR A 880 21.73 15.60 18.80
C TYR A 880 21.76 17.11 18.60
N LEU A 881 21.11 17.87 19.50
CA LEU A 881 21.10 19.34 19.48
C LEU A 881 22.26 19.98 20.26
N GLY A 882 23.19 19.18 20.80
CA GLY A 882 24.34 19.68 21.58
C GLY A 882 24.00 20.23 22.97
N LYS A 883 22.79 19.98 23.50
CA LYS A 883 22.35 20.41 24.85
C LYS A 883 22.79 19.41 25.93
N PHE A 884 24.10 19.23 26.06
CA PHE A 884 24.69 18.17 26.89
C PHE A 884 24.42 18.29 28.39
N ASP A 885 24.48 19.49 28.96
CA ASP A 885 24.27 19.68 30.41
C ASP A 885 22.85 19.22 30.83
N ILE A 886 21.85 19.55 30.01
CA ILE A 886 20.46 19.17 30.27
C ILE A 886 20.28 17.65 30.09
N ALA A 887 20.89 17.07 29.06
CA ALA A 887 20.89 15.62 28.84
C ALA A 887 21.57 14.86 30.00
N SER A 888 22.68 15.39 30.51
CA SER A 888 23.44 14.91 31.67
C SER A 888 22.57 14.81 32.91
N ASP A 889 21.90 15.91 33.25
CA ASP A 889 21.10 16.00 34.46
C ASP A 889 19.90 15.03 34.42
N LEU A 890 19.24 14.94 33.26
CA LEU A 890 18.12 14.01 33.05
C LEU A 890 18.56 12.56 33.11
N LEU A 891 19.70 12.23 32.51
CA LEU A 891 20.26 10.88 32.52
C LEU A 891 20.67 10.46 33.94
N ASN A 892 21.32 11.35 34.69
CA ASN A 892 21.71 11.08 36.09
C ASN A 892 20.50 10.89 37.01
N GLY A 893 19.40 11.62 36.76
CA GLY A 893 18.13 11.44 37.47
C GLY A 893 17.35 10.16 37.10
N SER A 894 17.71 9.46 36.02
CA SER A 894 16.95 8.31 35.48
C SER A 894 17.57 6.93 35.77
N ARG A 895 18.54 6.84 36.69
CA ARG A 895 19.32 5.62 37.00
C ARG A 895 18.48 4.38 37.34
N GLY A 896 17.26 4.56 37.86
CA GLY A 896 16.37 3.47 38.29
C GLY A 896 15.34 2.96 37.26
N VAL A 897 15.23 3.57 36.07
CA VAL A 897 14.01 3.42 35.23
C VAL A 897 14.14 2.38 34.10
N TYR A 898 15.35 2.09 33.59
CA TYR A 898 15.56 1.03 32.58
C TYR A 898 17.06 0.82 32.33
N LYS A 899 17.64 -0.32 32.75
CA LYS A 899 19.10 -0.51 32.76
C LYS A 899 19.75 -0.48 31.37
N GLN A 900 19.10 -1.06 30.35
CA GLN A 900 19.64 -1.14 28.99
C GLN A 900 19.57 0.20 28.23
N GLY A 901 18.42 0.90 28.28
CA GLY A 901 18.27 2.22 27.65
C GLY A 901 19.19 3.26 28.26
N TYR A 902 19.37 3.21 29.58
CA TYR A 902 20.32 4.07 30.30
C TYR A 902 21.75 3.90 29.81
N LEU A 903 22.21 2.64 29.63
CA LEU A 903 23.55 2.35 29.14
C LEU A 903 23.76 2.82 27.69
N ILE A 904 22.80 2.56 26.80
CA ILE A 904 22.87 2.99 25.38
C ILE A 904 22.93 4.51 25.30
N THR A 905 22.06 5.23 26.01
CA THR A 905 22.05 6.70 25.99
C THR A 905 23.29 7.29 26.65
N ARG A 906 23.83 6.67 27.71
CA ARG A 906 25.12 7.08 28.32
C ARG A 906 26.29 6.88 27.35
N MET A 907 26.31 5.79 26.59
CA MET A 907 27.29 5.57 25.52
C MET A 907 27.15 6.60 24.39
N ASN A 908 25.93 6.89 23.93
CA ASN A 908 25.68 7.91 22.91
C ASN A 908 26.13 9.29 23.38
N MET A 909 25.85 9.65 24.63
CA MET A 909 26.27 10.92 25.23
C MET A 909 27.80 11.03 25.30
N ALA A 910 28.48 9.98 25.75
CA ALA A 910 29.95 9.93 25.77
C ALA A 910 30.56 9.99 24.37
N LEU A 911 29.96 9.31 23.39
CA LEU A 911 30.39 9.36 21.98
C LEU A 911 30.22 10.76 21.40
N SER A 912 29.07 11.42 21.63
CA SER A 912 28.76 12.77 21.14
C SER A 912 29.62 13.86 21.78
N LEU A 913 29.89 13.79 23.10
CA LEU A 913 30.82 14.71 23.79
C LEU A 913 32.25 14.58 23.25
N VAL A 914 32.67 13.36 22.91
CA VAL A 914 33.97 13.10 22.27
C VAL A 914 34.00 13.60 20.82
N THR A 915 32.88 13.59 20.09
CA THR A 915 32.84 14.07 18.69
C THR A 915 32.72 15.58 18.56
N LEU A 916 32.10 16.27 19.53
CA LEU A 916 31.83 17.71 19.48
C LEU A 916 32.92 18.59 20.13
N SER A 917 34.01 17.99 20.62
CA SER A 917 35.17 18.75 21.11
C SER A 917 35.91 19.43 19.96
N PRO A 918 35.98 20.78 19.87
CA PRO A 918 36.86 21.41 18.93
C PRO A 918 38.30 21.14 19.34
N PHE A 919 39.09 20.51 18.48
CA PHE A 919 40.54 20.71 18.54
C PHE A 919 40.78 22.18 18.22
N LYS A 920 40.90 23.03 19.26
CA LYS A 920 41.63 24.28 19.08
C LYS A 920 43.05 23.88 18.67
N SER A 921 43.55 24.53 17.64
CA SER A 921 44.84 24.27 16.98
C SER A 921 46.08 24.47 17.87
N GLU A 922 45.93 24.51 19.20
CA GLU A 922 47.02 24.56 20.17
C GLU A 922 46.65 23.74 21.41
N GLY A 923 46.88 22.42 21.32
CA GLY A 923 47.47 21.61 22.40
C GLY A 923 46.80 21.48 23.79
N HIS A 924 45.65 22.08 24.09
CA HIS A 924 45.00 21.92 25.41
C HIS A 924 43.54 21.49 25.30
N VAL A 925 43.27 20.27 25.79
CA VAL A 925 41.94 19.76 26.08
C VAL A 925 41.41 20.49 27.32
N ASP A 926 40.16 20.96 27.28
CA ASP A 926 39.50 21.58 28.42
C ASP A 926 39.46 20.60 29.60
N ASN A 927 40.23 20.87 30.67
CA ASN A 927 40.31 20.01 31.85
C ASN A 927 38.95 19.80 32.52
N ARG A 928 38.01 20.73 32.36
CA ARG A 928 36.65 20.60 32.89
C ARG A 928 35.84 19.53 32.16
N LEU A 929 36.11 19.36 30.86
CA LEU A 929 35.51 18.31 30.03
C LEU A 929 36.15 16.94 30.32
N LEU A 930 37.47 16.90 30.58
CA LEU A 930 38.17 15.69 31.04
C LEU A 930 37.67 15.22 32.42
N GLU A 931 37.44 16.14 33.35
CA GLU A 931 36.82 15.85 34.65
C GLU A 931 35.38 15.34 34.50
N GLN A 932 34.56 15.95 33.63
CA GLN A 932 33.21 15.47 33.33
C GLN A 932 33.23 14.07 32.70
N ILE A 933 34.11 13.82 31.72
CA ILE A 933 34.34 12.51 31.12
C ILE A 933 34.75 11.48 32.20
N GLN A 934 35.70 11.81 33.08
CA GLN A 934 36.11 10.94 34.20
C GLN A 934 34.98 10.68 35.21
N LEU A 935 34.16 11.68 35.54
CA LEU A 935 32.96 11.55 36.38
C LEU A 935 31.93 10.58 35.79
N TYR A 936 31.82 10.54 34.45
CA TYR A 936 30.96 9.61 33.72
C TYR A 936 31.52 8.19 33.60
N PHE A 937 32.77 7.94 34.01
CA PHE A 937 33.40 6.61 33.97
C PHE A 937 33.80 6.08 35.36
N ASN A 938 33.62 6.84 36.46
CA ASN A 938 33.97 6.42 37.81
C ASN A 938 32.97 5.44 38.47
N HIS A 939 33.52 4.54 39.30
CA HIS A 939 32.98 3.23 39.71
C HIS A 939 31.96 3.22 40.88
N GLU A 940 31.67 4.34 41.54
CA GLU A 940 30.96 4.35 42.84
C GLU A 940 29.44 4.08 42.81
N TYR A 941 28.83 3.74 41.65
CA TYR A 941 27.36 3.67 41.52
C TYR A 941 26.81 2.36 40.91
N ILE A 942 27.58 1.27 40.94
CA ILE A 942 27.12 -0.06 40.49
C ILE A 942 27.19 -1.01 41.69
N ASP A 943 26.03 -1.30 42.29
CA ASP A 943 25.91 -2.28 43.38
C ASP A 943 26.18 -3.70 42.81
N THR A 944 27.21 -4.38 43.35
CA THR A 944 27.87 -5.55 42.74
C THR A 944 27.35 -6.92 43.22
N SER A 945 26.19 -7.01 43.87
CA SER A 945 25.82 -8.27 44.56
C SER A 945 25.07 -9.33 43.71
N SER A 946 24.83 -9.14 42.41
CA SER A 946 24.22 -10.21 41.59
C SER A 946 24.62 -10.18 40.12
N TYR A 947 25.83 -10.63 39.78
CA TYR A 947 26.17 -11.05 38.42
C TYR A 947 26.99 -12.33 38.43
N VAL A 948 26.35 -13.42 38.01
CA VAL A 948 27.00 -14.63 37.50
C VAL A 948 26.79 -14.63 35.98
N ALA A 949 27.88 -14.89 35.26
CA ALA A 949 27.97 -15.26 33.84
C ALA A 949 27.44 -14.26 32.80
N ASN A 950 28.31 -13.36 32.35
CA ASN A 950 28.43 -12.99 30.92
C ASN A 950 29.78 -12.30 30.68
N ASP A 951 30.66 -12.98 29.95
CA ASP A 951 32.05 -12.59 29.61
C ASP A 951 32.15 -11.45 28.56
N SER A 952 31.51 -10.31 28.79
CA SER A 952 31.60 -9.17 27.85
C SER A 952 31.71 -7.79 28.50
N LEU A 953 32.28 -7.69 29.70
CA LEU A 953 32.64 -6.40 30.28
C LEU A 953 34.07 -5.98 29.93
N ILE A 954 34.19 -4.77 29.40
CA ILE A 954 35.43 -4.00 29.20
C ILE A 954 36.15 -3.88 30.55
N THR A 955 37.35 -4.44 30.68
CA THR A 955 38.15 -4.37 31.92
C THR A 955 38.77 -2.97 32.10
N ASN A 956 39.15 -2.61 33.33
CA ASN A 956 39.75 -1.30 33.67
C ASN A 956 40.98 -0.97 32.79
N ILE A 957 41.79 -2.00 32.47
CA ILE A 957 42.92 -1.93 31.53
C ILE A 957 42.47 -1.58 30.11
N THR A 958 41.34 -2.13 29.64
CA THR A 958 40.78 -1.78 28.32
C THR A 958 40.37 -0.32 28.25
N GLN A 959 39.84 0.23 29.34
CA GLN A 959 39.47 1.64 29.44
C GLN A 959 40.71 2.54 29.40
N GLN A 960 41.78 2.17 30.12
CA GLN A 960 43.05 2.89 30.13
C GLN A 960 43.73 2.90 28.75
N LEU A 961 43.80 1.73 28.09
CA LEU A 961 44.35 1.63 26.73
C LEU A 961 43.54 2.47 25.73
N ARG A 962 42.21 2.51 25.85
CA ARG A 962 41.34 3.30 24.97
C ARG A 962 41.50 4.81 25.17
N SER A 963 41.75 5.23 26.40
CA SER A 963 42.03 6.64 26.72
C SER A 963 43.35 7.11 26.09
N LEU A 964 44.41 6.29 26.20
CA LEU A 964 45.71 6.57 25.58
C LEU A 964 45.63 6.57 24.04
N GLU A 965 44.84 5.66 23.46
CA GLU A 965 44.60 5.58 22.02
C GLU A 965 43.97 6.86 21.47
N LYS A 966 42.94 7.37 22.14
CA LYS A 966 42.26 8.61 21.74
C LYS A 966 43.12 9.86 21.96
N SER A 967 44.06 9.80 22.90
CA SER A 967 45.01 10.88 23.19
C SER A 967 46.25 10.86 22.27
N GLY A 968 46.32 9.92 21.31
CA GLY A 968 47.46 9.78 20.40
C GLY A 968 48.76 9.29 21.06
N LYS A 969 48.71 8.83 22.32
CA LYS A 969 49.87 8.39 23.11
C LYS A 969 50.20 6.92 22.84
N TYR A 970 50.46 6.61 21.57
CA TYR A 970 50.60 5.23 21.11
C TYR A 970 51.84 4.50 21.67
N ASN A 971 52.89 5.21 22.07
CA ASN A 971 54.08 4.57 22.68
C ASN A 971 53.79 4.05 24.09
N ASP A 972 52.96 4.73 24.85
CA ASP A 972 52.56 4.33 26.20
C ASP A 972 51.66 3.09 26.16
N ILE A 973 50.84 2.98 25.11
CA ILE A 973 50.03 1.79 24.82
C ILE A 973 50.92 0.56 24.62
N LEU A 974 52.03 0.68 23.87
CA LEU A 974 52.97 -0.43 23.68
C LEU A 974 53.63 -0.90 24.97
N LEU A 975 53.98 0.04 25.85
CA LEU A 975 54.59 -0.25 27.16
C LEU A 975 53.62 -0.99 28.08
N ILE A 976 52.39 -0.49 28.19
CA ILE A 976 51.34 -1.09 29.02
C ILE A 976 50.93 -2.46 28.46
N TYR A 977 50.77 -2.57 27.14
CA TYR A 977 50.33 -3.81 26.52
C TYR A 977 51.33 -4.97 26.72
N LYS A 978 52.64 -4.69 26.74
CA LYS A 978 53.69 -5.69 27.02
C LYS A 978 53.69 -6.19 28.46
N GLN A 979 53.06 -5.47 29.38
CA GLN A 979 53.00 -5.81 30.80
C GLN A 979 51.69 -6.54 31.18
N LEU A 980 50.77 -6.73 30.23
CA LEU A 980 49.50 -7.42 30.45
C LEU A 980 49.69 -8.92 30.69
N SER A 981 48.81 -9.51 31.49
CA SER A 981 48.71 -10.96 31.61
C SER A 981 48.22 -11.58 30.30
N ASN A 982 48.49 -12.89 30.10
CA ASN A 982 48.10 -13.59 28.86
C ASN A 982 46.58 -13.49 28.58
N SER A 983 45.72 -13.52 29.60
CA SER A 983 44.27 -13.37 29.43
C SER A 983 43.87 -11.95 29.01
N GLU A 984 44.51 -10.92 29.56
CA GLU A 984 44.24 -9.51 29.24
C GLU A 984 44.80 -9.08 27.89
N ALA A 985 45.96 -9.63 27.49
CA ALA A 985 46.55 -9.44 26.17
C ALA A 985 45.77 -10.22 25.09
N SER A 986 45.09 -11.30 25.46
CA SER A 986 44.23 -12.07 24.54
C SER A 986 42.84 -11.45 24.39
N ASN A 987 42.48 -10.46 25.24
CA ASN A 987 41.23 -9.72 25.11
C ASN A 987 41.17 -8.97 23.78
N ILE A 988 40.10 -9.21 23.01
CA ILE A 988 39.94 -8.73 21.64
C ILE A 988 40.03 -7.19 21.52
N ILE A 989 39.55 -6.46 22.54
CA ILE A 989 39.53 -5.00 22.52
C ILE A 989 40.92 -4.44 22.83
N ASN A 990 41.62 -4.98 23.82
CA ASN A 990 43.00 -4.58 24.15
C ASN A 990 43.93 -4.81 22.95
N LYS A 991 43.82 -5.99 22.34
CA LYS A 991 44.60 -6.36 21.16
C LYS A 991 44.33 -5.45 19.98
N SER A 992 43.07 -5.02 19.81
CA SER A 992 42.70 -4.02 18.80
C SER A 992 43.39 -2.68 18.97
N ILE A 993 43.50 -2.23 20.23
CA ILE A 993 44.11 -0.94 20.56
C ILE A 993 45.62 -1.00 20.33
N TYR A 994 46.25 -2.11 20.71
CA TYR A 994 47.67 -2.34 20.47
C TYR A 994 48.03 -2.38 18.99
N ILE A 995 47.23 -3.07 18.17
CA ILE A 995 47.44 -3.14 16.72
C ILE A 995 47.27 -1.76 16.07
N ARG A 996 46.26 -0.96 16.48
CA ARG A 996 46.12 0.42 16.01
C ARG A 996 47.26 1.33 16.46
N ALA A 997 47.77 1.15 17.68
CA ALA A 997 48.96 1.87 18.15
C ALA A 997 50.22 1.54 17.33
N LEU A 998 50.43 0.26 17.01
CA LEU A 998 51.50 -0.17 16.10
C LEU A 998 51.37 0.44 14.70
N TYR A 999 50.14 0.51 14.18
CA TYR A 999 49.83 1.16 12.90
C TYR A 999 50.17 2.66 12.92
N HIS A 1000 49.71 3.39 13.92
CA HIS A 1000 49.99 4.83 14.04
C HIS A 1000 51.48 5.14 14.25
N LEU A 1001 52.21 4.28 14.97
CA LEU A 1001 53.66 4.42 15.16
C LEU A 1001 54.50 3.87 14.01
N LYS A 1002 53.86 3.38 12.94
CA LYS A 1002 54.53 2.84 11.76
C LYS A 1002 55.47 1.65 12.06
N LYS A 1003 55.14 0.84 13.07
CA LYS A 1003 55.91 -0.36 13.47
C LYS A 1003 55.45 -1.59 12.68
N TRP A 1004 55.67 -1.56 11.37
CA TRP A 1004 55.05 -2.48 10.40
C TRP A 1004 55.44 -3.96 10.56
N GLN A 1005 56.71 -4.26 10.87
CA GLN A 1005 57.16 -5.64 11.07
C GLN A 1005 56.49 -6.29 12.28
N LEU A 1006 56.46 -5.57 13.41
CA LEU A 1006 55.76 -6.00 14.63
C LEU A 1006 54.26 -6.18 14.42
N LEU A 1007 53.64 -5.38 13.55
CA LEU A 1007 52.23 -5.52 13.18
C LEU A 1007 52.00 -6.81 12.39
N LEU A 1008 52.85 -7.13 11.42
CA LEU A 1008 52.78 -8.35 10.61
C LEU A 1008 53.01 -9.61 11.45
N ASP A 1009 54.00 -9.60 12.34
CA ASP A 1009 54.31 -10.74 13.22
C ASP A 1009 53.15 -11.08 14.18
N ASN A 1010 52.36 -10.07 14.60
CA ASN A 1010 51.19 -10.27 15.46
C ASN A 1010 49.94 -10.76 14.69
N ILE A 1011 49.86 -10.50 13.38
CA ILE A 1011 48.74 -10.90 12.53
C ILE A 1011 48.94 -12.34 11.99
N ASN A 1012 50.16 -12.73 11.64
CA ASN A 1012 50.46 -14.04 11.04
C ASN A 1012 50.45 -15.22 12.03
N GLY A 1013 50.33 -14.99 13.34
CA GLY A 1013 50.48 -16.02 14.38
C GLY A 1013 49.22 -16.38 15.17
N ASN A 1014 48.00 -16.13 14.69
CA ASN A 1014 46.78 -16.40 15.49
C ASN A 1014 45.53 -16.75 14.67
N ASP A 1015 44.89 -17.87 15.01
CA ASP A 1015 43.69 -18.42 14.36
C ASP A 1015 42.43 -17.54 14.52
N ILE A 1016 42.40 -16.64 15.51
CA ILE A 1016 41.27 -15.73 15.78
C ILE A 1016 40.98 -14.77 14.60
N PHE A 1017 41.95 -14.52 13.73
CA PHE A 1017 41.77 -13.67 12.55
C PHE A 1017 41.00 -14.33 11.39
N THR A 1018 40.63 -15.61 11.54
CA THR A 1018 39.72 -16.32 10.62
C THR A 1018 38.23 -16.15 10.96
N GLY A 1019 37.89 -15.42 12.04
CA GLY A 1019 36.54 -15.27 12.58
C GLY A 1019 35.83 -13.93 12.29
N ARG A 1020 34.56 -14.02 11.87
CA ARG A 1020 33.69 -13.01 11.21
C ARG A 1020 33.31 -11.69 11.93
N THR A 1021 33.86 -11.30 13.10
CA THR A 1021 33.31 -10.16 13.88
C THR A 1021 34.24 -8.98 14.16
N GLY A 1022 35.51 -9.01 13.73
CA GLY A 1022 36.43 -7.87 13.86
C GLY A 1022 37.12 -7.42 12.58
N VAL A 1023 36.78 -8.02 11.44
CA VAL A 1023 37.61 -8.17 10.25
C VAL A 1023 37.98 -6.83 9.55
N ASP A 1024 37.09 -5.83 9.54
CA ASP A 1024 37.21 -4.67 8.63
C ASP A 1024 38.36 -3.70 8.97
N ILE A 1025 38.55 -3.40 10.26
CA ILE A 1025 39.61 -2.48 10.73
C ILE A 1025 41.00 -3.15 10.58
N TYR A 1026 41.07 -4.48 10.74
CA TYR A 1026 42.34 -5.21 10.66
C TYR A 1026 42.76 -5.53 9.22
N ILE A 1027 41.80 -5.80 8.33
CA ILE A 1027 42.06 -5.95 6.88
C ILE A 1027 42.72 -4.68 6.33
N ALA A 1028 42.16 -3.50 6.63
CA ALA A 1028 42.74 -2.23 6.15
C ALA A 1028 44.16 -1.99 6.70
N ALA A 1029 44.39 -2.24 7.99
CA ALA A 1029 45.70 -2.12 8.60
C ALA A 1029 46.71 -3.15 8.05
N TYR A 1030 46.27 -4.38 7.76
CA TYR A 1030 47.05 -5.46 7.17
C TYR A 1030 47.45 -5.16 5.73
N PHE A 1031 46.49 -4.84 4.85
CA PHE A 1031 46.76 -4.47 3.45
C PHE A 1031 47.63 -3.21 3.34
N PHE A 1032 47.42 -2.22 4.22
CA PHE A 1032 48.28 -1.04 4.29
C PHE A 1032 49.70 -1.37 4.79
N ALA A 1033 49.83 -2.23 5.82
CA ALA A 1033 51.13 -2.62 6.37
C ALA A 1033 51.93 -3.50 5.40
N ILE A 1034 51.28 -4.44 4.70
CA ILE A 1034 51.89 -5.25 3.63
C ILE A 1034 52.36 -4.36 2.48
N ARG A 1035 51.53 -3.40 2.02
CA ARG A 1035 51.93 -2.41 1.00
C ARG A 1035 53.14 -1.61 1.45
N SER A 1036 53.10 -1.12 2.69
CA SER A 1036 54.12 -0.24 3.26
C SER A 1036 55.42 -0.97 3.58
N SER A 1037 55.36 -2.27 3.86
CA SER A 1037 56.51 -3.16 4.02
C SER A 1037 56.99 -3.78 2.70
N LYS A 1038 56.35 -3.45 1.57
CA LYS A 1038 56.61 -4.01 0.22
C LYS A 1038 56.50 -5.54 0.13
N ASN A 1039 55.69 -6.16 1.00
CA ASN A 1039 55.42 -7.60 0.94
C ASN A 1039 54.20 -7.90 0.06
N LYS A 1040 53.94 -9.18 -0.23
CA LYS A 1040 52.70 -9.65 -0.89
C LYS A 1040 51.86 -10.46 0.10
N VAL A 1041 50.54 -10.35 0.01
CA VAL A 1041 49.61 -11.29 0.68
C VAL A 1041 49.84 -12.69 0.08
N SER A 1042 49.93 -13.71 0.94
CA SER A 1042 50.19 -15.09 0.53
C SER A 1042 49.05 -15.73 -0.28
N SER A 1043 47.80 -15.37 -0.01
CA SER A 1043 46.60 -15.78 -0.76
C SER A 1043 45.58 -14.64 -0.75
N LEU A 1044 45.40 -13.93 -1.87
CA LEU A 1044 44.41 -12.85 -1.97
C LEU A 1044 42.98 -13.40 -1.98
N SER A 1045 42.78 -14.62 -2.49
CA SER A 1045 41.48 -15.29 -2.57
C SER A 1045 40.80 -15.47 -1.23
N ASP A 1046 41.57 -15.63 -0.16
CA ASP A 1046 41.04 -15.85 1.20
C ASP A 1046 40.30 -14.62 1.75
N TYR A 1047 40.50 -13.45 1.12
CA TYR A 1047 39.93 -12.17 1.56
C TYR A 1047 38.87 -11.61 0.61
N ILE A 1048 38.70 -12.18 -0.59
CA ILE A 1048 37.80 -11.64 -1.64
C ILE A 1048 36.36 -11.54 -1.14
N ASP A 1049 35.84 -12.60 -0.53
CA ASP A 1049 34.46 -12.62 -0.01
C ASP A 1049 34.24 -11.56 1.07
N SER A 1050 35.27 -11.29 1.88
CA SER A 1050 35.18 -10.32 2.98
C SER A 1050 35.22 -8.87 2.49
N ILE A 1051 36.04 -8.57 1.48
CA ILE A 1051 36.16 -7.21 0.92
C ILE A 1051 35.02 -6.87 -0.06
N LEU A 1052 34.26 -7.87 -0.51
CA LEU A 1052 33.06 -7.72 -1.36
C LEU A 1052 31.72 -7.84 -0.59
N ASP A 1053 31.75 -8.18 0.70
CA ASP A 1053 30.56 -8.25 1.58
C ASP A 1053 29.94 -6.86 1.79
N ASP A 1054 28.60 -6.78 1.79
CA ASP A 1054 27.85 -5.53 2.03
C ASP A 1054 28.10 -4.92 3.42
N LYS A 1055 28.64 -5.71 4.36
CA LYS A 1055 29.01 -5.27 5.71
C LYS A 1055 30.39 -4.62 5.80
N PHE A 1056 31.17 -4.64 4.71
CA PHE A 1056 32.50 -4.04 4.68
C PHE A 1056 32.44 -2.53 4.92
N ASP A 1057 33.30 -2.01 5.81
CA ASP A 1057 33.30 -0.59 6.18
C ASP A 1057 33.82 0.29 5.03
N GLU A 1058 32.90 1.07 4.45
CA GLU A 1058 33.13 1.93 3.28
C GLU A 1058 34.31 2.89 3.46
N ARG A 1059 34.71 3.24 4.69
CA ARG A 1059 35.81 4.16 4.97
C ARG A 1059 37.17 3.64 4.49
N TYR A 1060 37.31 2.33 4.28
CA TYR A 1060 38.58 1.69 3.90
C TYR A 1060 38.67 1.31 2.42
N VAL A 1061 37.61 1.53 1.64
CA VAL A 1061 37.54 1.22 0.20
C VAL A 1061 38.73 1.78 -0.58
N ASN A 1062 39.12 3.03 -0.34
CA ASN A 1062 40.22 3.68 -1.05
C ASN A 1062 41.59 3.04 -0.78
N GLU A 1063 41.84 2.58 0.45
CA GLU A 1063 43.12 1.98 0.84
C GLU A 1063 43.27 0.57 0.26
N VAL A 1064 42.20 -0.23 0.30
CA VAL A 1064 42.17 -1.57 -0.32
C VAL A 1064 42.31 -1.45 -1.82
N PHE A 1065 41.56 -0.54 -2.46
CA PHE A 1065 41.66 -0.35 -3.91
C PHE A 1065 43.05 0.12 -4.35
N SER A 1066 43.71 0.97 -3.54
CA SER A 1066 45.10 1.38 -3.79
C SER A 1066 46.09 0.22 -3.71
N TYR A 1067 45.87 -0.74 -2.80
CA TYR A 1067 46.68 -1.96 -2.72
C TYR A 1067 46.44 -2.86 -3.95
N LEU A 1068 45.19 -3.08 -4.34
CA LEU A 1068 44.84 -3.93 -5.49
C LEU A 1068 45.49 -3.39 -6.78
N LEU A 1069 45.38 -2.07 -7.03
CA LEU A 1069 46.04 -1.41 -8.17
C LEU A 1069 47.57 -1.51 -8.17
N TYR A 1070 48.21 -1.69 -7.01
CA TYR A 1070 49.67 -1.84 -6.90
C TYR A 1070 50.13 -3.27 -7.22
N HIS A 1071 49.28 -4.27 -7.00
CA HIS A 1071 49.63 -5.69 -7.17
C HIS A 1071 49.17 -6.32 -8.51
N ASP A 1072 48.46 -5.56 -9.35
CA ASP A 1072 48.18 -5.90 -10.75
C ASP A 1072 47.29 -7.16 -10.93
N GLU A 1073 46.28 -7.35 -10.07
CA GLU A 1073 45.30 -8.43 -10.18
C GLU A 1073 43.98 -7.95 -10.78
N TYR A 1074 43.91 -7.90 -12.12
CA TYR A 1074 42.82 -7.30 -12.88
C TYR A 1074 41.41 -7.79 -12.47
N ASP A 1075 41.21 -9.10 -12.34
CA ASP A 1075 39.88 -9.67 -12.06
C ASP A 1075 39.32 -9.20 -10.72
N VAL A 1076 40.18 -9.10 -9.70
CA VAL A 1076 39.80 -8.62 -8.37
C VAL A 1076 39.62 -7.10 -8.37
N ILE A 1077 40.47 -6.35 -9.08
CA ILE A 1077 40.33 -4.90 -9.23
C ILE A 1077 38.99 -4.55 -9.90
N SER A 1078 38.62 -5.23 -10.98
CA SER A 1078 37.37 -4.99 -11.71
C SER A 1078 36.14 -5.32 -10.87
N LEU A 1079 36.12 -6.48 -10.21
CA LEU A 1079 35.03 -6.87 -9.30
C LEU A 1079 34.87 -5.88 -8.14
N PHE A 1080 35.98 -5.48 -7.52
CA PHE A 1080 35.97 -4.54 -6.41
C PHE A 1080 35.51 -3.14 -6.84
N TYR A 1081 35.96 -2.68 -8.01
CA TYR A 1081 35.51 -1.40 -8.58
C TYR A 1081 34.01 -1.43 -8.91
N LYS A 1082 33.50 -2.52 -9.51
CA LYS A 1082 32.08 -2.67 -9.84
C LYS A 1082 31.17 -2.59 -8.62
N LYS A 1083 31.62 -3.14 -7.49
CA LYS A 1083 30.90 -3.10 -6.20
C LYS A 1083 30.96 -1.72 -5.54
N TRP A 1084 32.14 -1.10 -5.50
CA TRP A 1084 32.41 0.06 -4.64
C TRP A 1084 32.65 1.39 -5.38
N ASN A 1085 32.38 1.47 -6.69
CA ASN A 1085 32.70 2.65 -7.52
C ASN A 1085 32.27 4.00 -6.93
N SER A 1086 31.11 4.08 -6.27
CA SER A 1086 30.55 5.31 -5.70
C SER A 1086 31.34 5.82 -4.49
N LYS A 1087 32.18 4.98 -3.88
CA LYS A 1087 33.00 5.27 -2.69
C LYS A 1087 34.49 5.42 -3.01
N ILE A 1088 34.90 5.09 -4.24
CA ILE A 1088 36.29 5.25 -4.70
C ILE A 1088 36.54 6.71 -5.07
N SER A 1089 37.64 7.25 -4.54
CA SER A 1089 38.05 8.63 -4.78
C SER A 1089 38.39 8.86 -6.25
N GLN A 1090 38.07 10.06 -6.75
CA GLN A 1090 38.35 10.45 -8.13
C GLN A 1090 39.83 10.27 -8.51
N THR A 1091 40.77 10.49 -7.59
CA THR A 1091 42.21 10.27 -7.81
C THR A 1091 42.53 8.80 -8.11
N LEU A 1092 41.88 7.86 -7.42
CA LEU A 1092 42.06 6.43 -7.65
C LEU A 1092 41.30 5.94 -8.87
N THR A 1093 40.13 6.50 -9.16
CA THR A 1093 39.42 6.25 -10.43
C THR A 1093 40.28 6.63 -11.64
N ILE A 1094 40.99 7.76 -11.59
CA ILE A 1094 41.92 8.15 -12.66
C ILE A 1094 43.12 7.21 -12.76
N ARG A 1095 43.66 6.73 -11.62
CA ARG A 1095 44.73 5.73 -11.62
C ARG A 1095 44.26 4.41 -12.21
N TYR A 1096 43.04 3.98 -11.90
CA TYR A 1096 42.45 2.79 -12.49
C TYR A 1096 42.20 2.96 -13.98
N PHE A 1097 41.69 4.11 -14.43
CA PHE A 1097 41.58 4.43 -15.86
C PHE A 1097 42.93 4.30 -16.58
N LYS A 1098 44.00 4.89 -16.03
CA LYS A 1098 45.36 4.75 -16.58
C LYS A 1098 45.87 3.31 -16.55
N TYR A 1099 45.51 2.55 -15.52
CA TYR A 1099 45.83 1.13 -15.41
C TYR A 1099 45.13 0.31 -16.50
N LEU A 1100 43.83 0.54 -16.75
CA LEU A 1100 43.07 -0.11 -17.82
C LEU A 1100 43.65 0.17 -19.22
N LEU A 1101 44.11 1.41 -19.46
CA LEU A 1101 44.82 1.74 -20.70
C LEU A 1101 46.15 0.98 -20.83
N LYS A 1102 46.86 0.75 -19.71
CA LYS A 1102 48.14 0.04 -19.70
C LYS A 1102 47.96 -1.46 -20.00
N ILE A 1103 46.87 -2.06 -19.56
CA ILE A 1103 46.56 -3.49 -19.78
C ILE A 1103 45.66 -3.72 -21.00
N GLU A 1104 45.44 -2.70 -21.83
CA GLU A 1104 44.64 -2.76 -23.06
C GLU A 1104 43.14 -3.10 -22.84
N ALA A 1105 42.62 -2.89 -21.63
CA ALA A 1105 41.21 -3.07 -21.28
C ALA A 1105 40.36 -1.84 -21.68
N TYR A 1106 40.36 -1.52 -22.97
CA TYR A 1106 39.81 -0.25 -23.48
C TYR A 1106 38.28 -0.12 -23.33
N GLU A 1107 37.53 -1.22 -23.39
CA GLU A 1107 36.06 -1.18 -23.23
C GLU A 1107 35.65 -0.79 -21.81
N GLU A 1108 36.33 -1.36 -20.80
CA GLU A 1108 36.11 -1.01 -19.39
C GLU A 1108 36.58 0.43 -19.10
N ALA A 1109 37.70 0.84 -19.69
CA ALA A 1109 38.17 2.23 -19.61
C ALA A 1109 37.13 3.21 -20.17
N SER A 1110 36.44 2.86 -21.27
CA SER A 1110 35.37 3.67 -21.89
C SER A 1110 34.15 3.85 -20.99
N ASN A 1111 33.79 2.84 -20.21
CA ASN A 1111 32.64 2.89 -19.30
C ASN A 1111 32.91 3.76 -18.05
N ILE A 1112 34.16 3.81 -17.58
CA ILE A 1112 34.53 4.58 -16.39
C ILE A 1112 34.57 6.09 -16.65
N VAL A 1113 34.97 6.49 -17.86
CA VAL A 1113 35.13 7.91 -18.24
C VAL A 1113 33.81 8.70 -18.14
N ASP A 1114 32.66 8.05 -18.33
CA ASP A 1114 31.34 8.67 -18.26
C ASP A 1114 31.01 9.16 -16.82
N GLY A 1115 31.63 8.57 -15.79
CA GLY A 1115 31.46 8.92 -14.38
C GLY A 1115 32.51 9.88 -13.81
N ILE A 1116 33.54 10.28 -14.58
CA ILE A 1116 34.60 11.16 -14.08
C ILE A 1116 34.11 12.61 -14.01
N ASN A 1117 34.22 13.22 -12.83
CA ASN A 1117 33.96 14.65 -12.66
C ASN A 1117 35.09 15.48 -13.31
N ILE A 1118 34.74 16.33 -14.26
CA ILE A 1118 35.72 17.15 -15.02
C ILE A 1118 36.29 18.29 -14.16
N ILE A 1119 35.57 18.70 -13.10
CA ILE A 1119 35.96 19.80 -12.23
C ILE A 1119 37.12 19.34 -11.32
N GLY A 1120 38.27 20.03 -11.39
CA GLY A 1120 39.45 19.74 -10.57
C GLY A 1120 40.54 18.87 -11.21
N LEU A 1121 40.32 18.33 -12.43
CA LEU A 1121 41.36 17.59 -13.17
C LEU A 1121 42.49 18.51 -13.65
N ASP A 1122 43.72 18.03 -13.75
CA ASP A 1122 44.80 18.78 -14.41
C ASP A 1122 44.69 18.73 -15.94
N ASN A 1123 45.43 19.61 -16.63
CA ASN A 1123 45.34 19.73 -18.09
C ASN A 1123 45.85 18.46 -18.82
N ASN A 1124 46.82 17.73 -18.26
CA ASN A 1124 47.40 16.55 -18.87
C ASN A 1124 46.42 15.36 -18.83
N ILE A 1125 45.70 15.19 -17.72
CA ILE A 1125 44.65 14.18 -17.58
C ILE A 1125 43.46 14.51 -18.49
N LEU A 1126 43.08 15.79 -18.59
CA LEU A 1126 42.03 16.23 -19.49
C LEU A 1126 42.38 15.94 -20.95
N LEU A 1127 43.62 16.21 -21.38
CA LEU A 1127 44.09 15.90 -22.72
C LEU A 1127 44.06 14.39 -22.99
N LEU A 1128 44.62 13.58 -22.08
CA LEU A 1128 44.65 12.11 -22.20
C LEU A 1128 43.25 11.49 -22.33
N ILE A 1129 42.30 11.92 -21.50
CA ILE A 1129 40.91 11.44 -21.57
C ILE A 1129 40.24 11.90 -22.86
N THR A 1130 40.52 13.12 -23.31
CA THR A 1130 39.95 13.66 -24.55
C THR A 1130 40.45 12.87 -25.77
N GLU A 1131 41.74 12.57 -25.86
CA GLU A 1131 42.32 11.74 -26.92
C GLU A 1131 41.70 10.36 -26.94
N PHE A 1132 41.59 9.71 -25.78
CA PHE A 1132 40.96 8.41 -25.66
C PHE A 1132 39.49 8.42 -26.13
N LEU A 1133 38.72 9.45 -25.75
CA LEU A 1133 37.31 9.59 -26.18
C LEU A 1133 37.15 9.81 -27.68
N ILE A 1134 38.11 10.49 -28.33
CA ILE A 1134 38.11 10.70 -29.79
C ILE A 1134 38.41 9.37 -30.49
N ILE A 1135 39.40 8.61 -30.00
CA ILE A 1135 39.74 7.27 -30.54
C ILE A 1135 38.54 6.30 -30.44
N TYR A 1136 37.74 6.42 -29.39
CA TYR A 1136 36.54 5.59 -29.16
C TYR A 1136 35.25 6.18 -29.76
N GLU A 1137 35.37 7.18 -30.63
CA GLU A 1137 34.27 7.85 -31.33
C GLU A 1137 33.19 8.49 -30.42
N LYS A 1138 33.52 8.74 -29.14
CA LYS A 1138 32.66 9.43 -28.17
C LYS A 1138 32.78 10.97 -28.31
N TYR A 1139 32.58 11.49 -29.53
CA TYR A 1139 32.85 12.89 -29.89
C TYR A 1139 32.09 13.92 -29.04
N ASN A 1140 30.84 13.62 -28.67
CA ASN A 1140 30.03 14.50 -27.80
C ASN A 1140 30.66 14.70 -26.42
N LEU A 1141 31.21 13.62 -25.85
CA LEU A 1141 31.86 13.68 -24.54
C LEU A 1141 33.25 14.32 -24.67
N ALA A 1142 34.03 13.96 -25.71
CA ALA A 1142 35.30 14.62 -26.01
C ALA A 1142 35.14 16.15 -26.13
N MET A 1143 34.08 16.61 -26.80
CA MET A 1143 33.76 18.04 -26.95
C MET A 1143 33.49 18.73 -25.61
N LYS A 1144 32.94 18.03 -24.61
CA LYS A 1144 32.75 18.56 -23.25
C LYS A 1144 34.09 18.83 -22.56
N TYR A 1145 35.06 17.92 -22.69
CA TYR A 1145 36.40 18.07 -22.15
C TYR A 1145 37.20 19.16 -22.89
N ILE A 1146 37.09 19.24 -24.23
CA ILE A 1146 37.67 20.31 -25.04
C ILE A 1146 37.14 21.69 -24.63
N LYS A 1147 35.84 21.83 -24.39
CA LYS A 1147 35.25 23.08 -23.90
C LYS A 1147 35.85 23.50 -22.55
N CYS A 1148 36.08 22.54 -21.64
CA CYS A 1148 36.76 22.82 -20.37
C CYS A 1148 38.21 23.29 -20.58
N LEU A 1149 38.97 22.62 -21.46
CA LEU A 1149 40.32 23.02 -21.83
C LEU A 1149 40.37 24.43 -22.47
N ARG A 1150 39.40 24.77 -23.34
CA ARG A 1150 39.26 26.12 -23.94
C ARG A 1150 38.95 27.20 -22.90
N LEU A 1151 38.10 26.91 -21.92
CA LEU A 1151 37.82 27.85 -20.83
C LEU A 1151 39.07 28.11 -19.98
N ARG A 1152 39.93 27.12 -19.76
CA ARG A 1152 41.22 27.28 -19.06
C ARG A 1152 42.28 28.00 -19.89
N LEU A 1153 42.21 27.90 -21.22
CA LEU A 1153 43.07 28.67 -22.11
C LEU A 1153 42.82 30.19 -21.99
N LEU A 1154 41.55 30.58 -21.78
CA LEU A 1154 41.18 31.99 -21.58
C LEU A 1154 41.82 32.59 -20.31
N SER A 1155 42.08 31.78 -19.29
CA SER A 1155 42.71 32.25 -18.04
C SER A 1155 44.24 32.15 -18.03
N THR A 1156 44.82 31.14 -18.68
CA THR A 1156 46.26 30.82 -18.56
C THR A 1156 47.14 31.31 -19.72
N LYS A 1157 46.56 31.62 -20.88
CA LYS A 1157 47.30 32.03 -22.11
C LYS A 1157 48.45 31.09 -22.53
N SER A 1158 48.38 29.80 -22.18
CA SER A 1158 49.40 28.81 -22.56
C SER A 1158 49.40 28.54 -24.08
N SER A 1159 50.53 28.77 -24.74
CA SER A 1159 50.72 28.50 -26.18
C SER A 1159 50.71 27.00 -26.50
N GLU A 1160 51.28 26.19 -25.61
CA GLU A 1160 51.35 24.73 -25.73
C GLU A 1160 49.95 24.10 -25.66
N LEU A 1161 49.16 24.47 -24.65
CA LEU A 1161 47.78 24.00 -24.51
C LEU A 1161 46.89 24.44 -25.69
N SER A 1162 47.16 25.62 -26.26
CA SER A 1162 46.42 26.12 -27.43
C SER A 1162 46.69 25.27 -28.66
N THR A 1163 47.91 24.76 -28.81
CA THR A 1163 48.29 23.86 -29.91
C THR A 1163 47.63 22.50 -29.75
N SER A 1164 47.66 21.92 -28.54
CA SER A 1164 47.01 20.64 -28.25
C SER A 1164 45.49 20.70 -28.45
N VAL A 1165 44.82 21.79 -28.04
CA VAL A 1165 43.37 21.94 -28.27
C VAL A 1165 43.02 22.08 -29.75
N LYS A 1166 43.85 22.78 -30.55
CA LYS A 1166 43.65 22.86 -32.01
C LYS A 1166 43.84 21.49 -32.68
N TYR A 1167 44.83 20.72 -32.23
CA TYR A 1167 45.07 19.36 -32.69
C TYR A 1167 43.87 18.44 -32.37
N LEU A 1168 43.39 18.42 -31.12
CA LEU A 1168 42.22 17.59 -30.74
C LEU A 1168 40.95 17.98 -31.52
N MET A 1169 40.73 19.28 -31.75
CA MET A 1169 39.62 19.75 -32.58
C MET A 1169 39.72 19.31 -34.05
N SER A 1170 40.94 19.08 -34.57
CA SER A 1170 41.15 18.59 -35.94
C SER A 1170 40.90 17.09 -36.10
N LEU A 1171 40.87 16.34 -34.99
CA LEU A 1171 40.62 14.90 -34.97
C LEU A 1171 39.14 14.54 -34.81
N ILE A 1172 38.27 15.53 -34.57
CA ILE A 1172 36.82 15.32 -34.43
C ILE A 1172 36.15 15.59 -35.79
N PRO A 1173 35.43 14.61 -36.39
CA PRO A 1173 34.59 14.82 -37.57
C PRO A 1173 33.39 15.72 -37.26
#